data_AF-A0A2M8C7U9-F1
#
_entry.id   AF-A0A2M8C7U9-F1
#
_cell.length_a   1.000
_cell.length_b   1.000
_cell.length_c   1.000
_cell.angle_alpha   90.00
_cell.angle_beta   90.00
_cell.angle_gamma   90.00
#
_symmetry.space_group_name_H-M   'P 1'
#
loop_
_entity.id
_entity.type
_entity.pdbx_description
1 polymer ?
#
loop_
_entity_poly.entity_id
_entity_poly.type
_entity_poly.pdbx_seq_one_letter_code
_entity_poly.pdbx_strand_id
1 'polypeptide(L)'
;DNVVEIETRVTTAIAALEDAGYLKRGQNMPRVFANSILSKNAQEAIEKINASYRFEEKQKVQGIRIIKKLFSSKSRKPSNDEVAESRIDYISDHLGIVKEEVINIVNLLREEKILADAKDLTAFIKKGEHINRSLKIVETYSQIENFLLPLFEEKEKTFHLKELNEGAEENGCKEVTPGKIKTIINFWAIKNWIKRHNEEYSRNHVVILCVQPKESLKEKLEKRHELARFIVELLYEKSNLNKTEGEKEKEEVLVEFSVHELKDAYEKSLKLFQMNVSIEDIEDTLFYLSRIDAIKIEGGFLVVYNRLTIDRVEPDNKRRYKNDDYQKLNQFYENKVQQIHIVGEYAKKMIGDYKGALQFVDDYFQLNYTSFLNKYFKGSRQNEIKRNLTPAKFRQLFGSLSPTQLEIIKDNETKNMAVLAGPGSGKTRVLVHKLASLLLMEDVKHEQLLMLTFSRAAATEFKKRLLALIGNAAHYIEIKTFHSYCFDLLGKVGSLDKSDTILKTTIEKIKNGEVEANRITKTVLVIDEAQDMNADEFALITTLMEQNEEMRVIAVGDDDQNIYEFRGSSSGYLKQFMTESKAARHELIENYRSKNNLVEFTNGFVKKIRHRLKETPIAAKQTDNGHIKLVHYQNGNLISALVQDILSTGLAGTTCVLTKTNDEALQITGLLLKNGMQAKLIQSNDGFGLQNLAEVRFLLDEISVGDDVKMVSDEVWESAKKETRKKFQMSSKLEVCNNLIKLFEESNSQKKYKSDFEVFVRESKLEDFYSGNGETIFVSTIHKAKGKEFENVFIMLEDFNVATDEAKRQLYVAMTRAKRNLTIHLSGNFLDNITAENLERVEDRDTHLPPHEMAMHLSFRDVWLDYFITRQHLISQLTSGDILTINGDECTNAKGQPVLKFSRQFLNTIETQKQKGFHLKHAKVNFIVYWKKEDSTQESKIILPELIFERQHN
;
A
#
# COMPACT_ATOMS: atom_id res chain seq x y z
N ASP A 1 -19.14 1.02 5.51
CA ASP A 1 -20.21 0.42 6.33
C ASP A 1 -20.71 1.44 7.35
N ASN A 2 -22.03 1.48 7.56
CA ASN A 2 -22.64 2.28 8.62
C ASN A 2 -22.38 1.61 9.99
N VAL A 3 -22.25 2.39 11.07
CA VAL A 3 -22.04 1.89 12.44
C VAL A 3 -23.05 0.81 12.82
N VAL A 4 -24.30 0.96 12.40
CA VAL A 4 -25.39 0.01 12.66
C VAL A 4 -25.14 -1.37 12.02
N GLU A 5 -24.59 -1.41 10.81
CA GLU A 5 -24.27 -2.67 10.12
C GLU A 5 -23.10 -3.38 10.82
N ILE A 6 -22.08 -2.63 11.23
CA ILE A 6 -20.94 -3.15 11.98
C ILE A 6 -21.43 -3.72 13.31
N GLU A 7 -22.26 -2.98 14.04
CA GLU A 7 -22.84 -3.42 15.30
C GLU A 7 -23.65 -4.72 15.13
N THR A 8 -24.45 -4.81 14.08
CA THR A 8 -25.23 -6.02 13.75
C THR A 8 -24.32 -7.22 13.48
N ARG A 9 -23.24 -7.03 12.72
CA ARG A 9 -22.26 -8.10 12.44
C ARG A 9 -21.53 -8.56 13.68
N VAL A 10 -21.08 -7.62 14.51
CA VAL A 10 -20.36 -7.92 15.76
C VAL A 10 -21.27 -8.65 16.75
N THR A 11 -22.50 -8.17 16.95
CA THR A 11 -23.47 -8.82 17.84
C THR A 11 -23.85 -10.22 17.35
N THR A 12 -24.05 -10.40 16.04
CA THR A 12 -24.32 -11.73 15.45
C THR A 12 -23.14 -12.67 15.61
N ALA A 13 -21.91 -12.19 15.39
CA ALA A 13 -20.70 -13.00 15.56
C ALA A 13 -20.48 -13.42 17.01
N ILE A 14 -20.67 -12.50 17.96
CA ILE A 14 -20.58 -12.82 19.39
C ILE A 14 -21.65 -13.85 19.78
N ALA A 15 -22.90 -13.67 19.34
CA ALA A 15 -23.96 -14.63 19.61
C ALA A 15 -23.67 -16.02 19.02
N ALA A 16 -23.14 -16.10 17.78
CA ALA A 16 -22.77 -17.36 17.16
C ALA A 16 -21.62 -18.08 17.89
N LEU A 17 -20.65 -17.32 18.43
CA LEU A 17 -19.55 -17.87 19.23
C LEU A 17 -20.02 -18.34 20.61
N GLU A 18 -21.00 -17.67 21.21
CA GLU A 18 -21.63 -18.12 22.46
C GLU A 18 -22.48 -19.38 22.28
N ASP A 19 -23.32 -19.41 21.24
CA ASP A 19 -24.15 -20.59 20.89
C ASP A 19 -23.27 -21.82 20.64
N ALA A 20 -22.09 -21.63 20.05
CA ALA A 20 -21.10 -22.68 19.81
C ALA A 20 -20.20 -22.96 21.04
N GLY A 21 -20.37 -22.21 22.13
CA GLY A 21 -19.67 -22.43 23.40
C GLY A 21 -18.21 -21.96 23.45
N TYR A 22 -17.77 -21.08 22.54
CA TYR A 22 -16.40 -20.54 22.52
C TYR A 22 -16.22 -19.37 23.50
N LEU A 23 -17.27 -18.56 23.65
CA LEU A 23 -17.26 -17.34 24.46
C LEU A 23 -18.40 -17.35 25.47
N LYS A 24 -18.22 -16.56 26.54
CA LYS A 24 -19.28 -16.17 27.46
C LYS A 24 -19.20 -14.67 27.67
N ARG A 25 -20.29 -13.96 27.40
CA ARG A 25 -20.40 -12.55 27.78
C ARG A 25 -20.52 -12.42 29.30
N GLY A 26 -19.63 -11.62 29.88
CA GLY A 26 -19.76 -11.02 31.19
C GLY A 26 -20.14 -9.54 31.06
N GLN A 27 -20.72 -8.98 32.12
CA GLN A 27 -20.89 -7.53 32.25
C GLN A 27 -19.84 -7.05 33.23
N ASN A 28 -19.15 -5.95 32.91
CA ASN A 28 -18.30 -5.31 33.92
C ASN A 28 -19.22 -4.71 34.99
N MET A 29 -19.12 -5.21 36.22
CA MET A 29 -20.04 -4.87 37.31
C MET A 29 -19.28 -4.12 38.41
N PRO A 30 -19.19 -2.78 38.37
CA PRO A 30 -18.59 -2.03 39.45
C PRO A 30 -19.47 -2.18 40.71
N ARG A 31 -18.88 -2.69 41.79
CA ARG A 31 -19.53 -2.99 43.07
C ARG A 31 -18.91 -2.17 44.19
N VAL A 32 -19.76 -1.64 45.07
CA VAL A 32 -19.32 -1.03 46.34
C VAL A 32 -19.37 -2.12 47.41
N PHE A 33 -18.25 -2.80 47.71
CA PHE A 33 -18.27 -3.93 48.64
C PHE A 33 -18.82 -3.53 50.03
N ALA A 34 -19.70 -4.33 50.64
CA ALA A 34 -20.28 -4.01 51.95
C ALA A 34 -19.23 -3.87 53.09
N ASN A 35 -18.05 -4.44 52.87
CA ASN A 35 -16.88 -4.39 53.75
C ASN A 35 -16.18 -3.01 53.72
N SER A 36 -16.56 -2.15 52.77
CA SER A 36 -15.99 -0.82 52.60
C SER A 36 -16.61 0.23 53.53
N ILE A 37 -17.68 -0.03 54.27
CA ILE A 37 -18.26 1.01 55.13
C ILE A 37 -17.42 1.18 56.40
N LEU A 38 -16.72 2.31 56.55
CA LEU A 38 -15.87 2.63 57.71
C LEU A 38 -16.67 3.15 58.90
N SER A 39 -17.79 3.84 58.65
CA SER A 39 -18.69 4.30 59.70
C SER A 39 -19.35 3.13 60.43
N LYS A 40 -19.44 3.20 61.77
CA LYS A 40 -19.96 2.11 62.61
C LYS A 40 -21.45 1.85 62.37
N ASN A 41 -22.20 2.90 62.05
CA ASN A 41 -23.63 2.83 61.75
C ASN A 41 -24.02 3.90 60.70
N ALA A 42 -25.23 3.80 60.17
CA ALA A 42 -25.73 4.73 59.16
C ALA A 42 -25.84 6.17 59.68
N GLN A 43 -26.10 6.35 60.97
CA GLN A 43 -26.27 7.67 61.59
C GLN A 43 -24.94 8.44 61.63
N GLU A 44 -23.84 7.78 61.99
CA GLU A 44 -22.48 8.36 61.97
C GLU A 44 -22.07 8.78 60.55
N ALA A 45 -22.42 7.95 59.55
CA ALA A 45 -22.17 8.29 58.14
C ALA A 45 -22.98 9.52 57.70
N ILE A 46 -24.26 9.61 58.09
CA ILE A 46 -25.14 10.75 57.77
C ILE A 46 -24.61 12.05 58.43
N GLU A 47 -24.15 11.97 59.68
CA GLU A 47 -23.57 13.12 60.38
C GLU A 47 -22.30 13.62 59.71
N LYS A 48 -21.42 12.71 59.26
CA LYS A 48 -20.22 13.05 58.48
C LYS A 48 -20.56 13.69 57.13
N ILE A 49 -21.56 13.20 56.41
CA ILE A 49 -22.01 13.82 55.13
C ILE A 49 -22.51 15.25 55.37
N ASN A 50 -23.35 15.45 56.38
CA ASN A 50 -23.92 16.76 56.67
C ASN A 50 -22.88 17.78 57.13
N ALA A 51 -21.85 17.32 57.87
CA ALA A 51 -20.76 18.14 58.38
C ALA A 51 -19.67 18.43 57.32
N SER A 52 -19.62 17.66 56.22
CA SER A 52 -18.64 17.87 55.16
C SER A 52 -18.94 19.11 54.32
N TYR A 53 -17.90 19.90 54.09
CA TYR A 53 -17.91 21.04 53.16
C TYR A 53 -17.73 20.62 51.69
N ARG A 54 -17.39 19.34 51.44
CA ARG A 54 -17.15 18.81 50.08
C ARG A 54 -18.41 18.41 49.36
N PHE A 55 -19.50 18.18 50.08
CA PHE A 55 -20.80 17.84 49.50
C PHE A 55 -21.62 19.11 49.25
N GLU A 56 -22.14 19.25 48.04
CA GLU A 56 -23.22 20.21 47.77
C GLU A 56 -24.53 19.77 48.45
N GLU A 57 -25.45 20.71 48.72
CA GLU A 57 -26.72 20.39 49.41
C GLU A 57 -27.53 19.29 48.71
N LYS A 58 -27.54 19.28 47.37
CA LYS A 58 -28.20 18.22 46.58
C LYS A 58 -27.47 16.88 46.73
N GLN A 59 -26.15 16.89 46.75
CA GLN A 59 -25.31 15.70 46.92
C GLN A 59 -25.41 15.12 48.34
N LYS A 60 -25.56 15.96 49.38
CA LYS A 60 -25.79 15.51 50.76
C LYS A 60 -27.06 14.65 50.84
N VAL A 61 -28.15 15.13 50.26
CA VAL A 61 -29.44 14.40 50.23
C VAL A 61 -29.29 13.05 49.53
N GLN A 62 -28.65 13.02 48.36
CA GLN A 62 -28.46 11.79 47.59
C GLN A 62 -27.44 10.83 48.24
N GLY A 63 -26.36 11.36 48.86
CA GLY A 63 -25.38 10.59 49.63
C GLY A 63 -25.99 9.89 50.83
N ILE A 64 -26.89 10.55 51.54
CA ILE A 64 -27.66 9.93 52.62
C ILE A 64 -28.53 8.77 52.08
N ARG A 65 -29.16 8.94 50.92
CA ARG A 65 -29.98 7.87 50.28
C ARG A 65 -29.11 6.68 49.89
N ILE A 66 -27.93 6.92 49.33
CA ILE A 66 -26.96 5.88 48.96
C ILE A 66 -26.44 5.15 50.21
N ILE A 67 -26.03 5.86 51.26
CA ILE A 67 -25.58 5.25 52.52
C ILE A 67 -26.68 4.40 53.17
N LYS A 68 -27.92 4.90 53.25
CA LYS A 68 -29.05 4.12 53.78
C LYS A 68 -29.27 2.83 53.00
N LYS A 69 -29.17 2.89 51.66
CA LYS A 69 -29.27 1.71 50.79
C LYS A 69 -28.12 0.72 51.06
N LEU A 70 -26.88 1.19 51.13
CA LEU A 70 -25.69 0.35 51.39
C LEU A 70 -25.72 -0.32 52.77
N PHE A 71 -26.20 0.36 53.82
CA PHE A 71 -26.41 -0.25 55.14
C PHE A 71 -27.57 -1.26 55.15
N SER A 72 -28.65 -1.00 54.42
CA SER A 72 -29.79 -1.94 54.34
C SER A 72 -29.40 -3.29 53.70
N SER A 73 -28.43 -3.30 52.78
CA SER A 73 -27.87 -4.51 52.18
C SER A 73 -26.91 -5.29 53.11
N LYS A 74 -26.32 -4.65 54.12
CA LYS A 74 -25.40 -5.28 55.09
C LYS A 74 -26.12 -6.16 56.12
N SER A 75 -27.41 -5.94 56.35
CA SER A 75 -28.20 -6.57 57.42
C SER A 75 -28.90 -7.88 57.03
N ARG A 76 -28.82 -8.34 55.77
CA ARG A 76 -29.41 -9.63 55.34
C ARG A 76 -28.38 -10.76 55.42
N LYS A 77 -28.64 -11.77 56.27
CA LYS A 77 -27.92 -13.06 56.25
C LYS A 77 -28.17 -13.77 54.90
N PRO A 78 -27.17 -14.42 54.28
CA PRO A 78 -27.37 -15.14 53.03
C PRO A 78 -28.10 -16.46 53.31
N SER A 79 -29.35 -16.58 52.85
CA SER A 79 -30.10 -17.86 52.83
C SER A 79 -30.16 -18.48 51.43
N ASN A 80 -29.49 -17.89 50.45
CA ASN A 80 -29.15 -18.42 49.12
C ASN A 80 -27.86 -17.71 48.67
N ASP A 81 -27.10 -18.29 47.75
CA ASP A 81 -25.83 -17.78 47.18
C ASP A 81 -25.92 -16.39 46.47
N GLU A 82 -26.96 -15.58 46.74
CA GLU A 82 -27.06 -14.20 46.28
C GLU A 82 -26.23 -13.27 47.19
N VAL A 83 -25.05 -12.92 46.72
CA VAL A 83 -24.19 -11.86 47.27
C VAL A 83 -25.01 -10.58 47.44
N ALA A 84 -24.88 -9.90 48.60
CA ALA A 84 -25.51 -8.60 48.84
C ALA A 84 -25.25 -7.62 47.68
N GLU A 85 -26.32 -7.25 46.96
CA GLU A 85 -26.25 -6.54 45.68
C GLU A 85 -25.87 -5.05 45.86
N SER A 86 -24.58 -4.73 45.67
CA SER A 86 -24.03 -3.39 45.83
C SER A 86 -23.52 -2.75 44.53
N ARG A 87 -24.09 -3.17 43.40
CA ARG A 87 -23.78 -2.64 42.06
C ARG A 87 -24.26 -1.19 41.92
N ILE A 88 -23.45 -0.35 41.29
CA ILE A 88 -23.84 1.05 41.04
C ILE A 88 -25.08 1.16 40.16
N ASP A 89 -25.18 0.35 39.10
CA ASP A 89 -26.36 0.37 38.22
C ASP A 89 -27.63 0.09 39.00
N TYR A 90 -27.56 -0.86 39.93
CA TYR A 90 -28.64 -1.18 40.84
C TYR A 90 -28.96 -0.02 41.79
N ILE A 91 -27.95 0.68 42.34
CA ILE A 91 -28.16 1.86 43.19
C ILE A 91 -28.80 3.01 42.37
N SER A 92 -28.31 3.24 41.15
CA SER A 92 -28.81 4.25 40.22
C SER A 92 -30.28 4.02 39.87
N ASP A 93 -30.62 2.82 39.39
CA ASP A 93 -31.97 2.46 38.98
C ASP A 93 -32.94 2.50 40.17
N HIS A 94 -32.52 2.01 41.34
CA HIS A 94 -33.39 1.87 42.50
C HIS A 94 -33.58 3.16 43.29
N LEU A 95 -32.63 4.10 43.20
CA LEU A 95 -32.74 5.42 43.81
C LEU A 95 -33.19 6.51 42.81
N GLY A 96 -33.27 6.18 41.51
CA GLY A 96 -33.59 7.12 40.44
C GLY A 96 -32.54 8.22 40.29
N ILE A 97 -31.27 7.90 40.58
CA ILE A 97 -30.15 8.84 40.51
C ILE A 97 -29.39 8.52 39.22
N VAL A 98 -29.01 9.54 38.44
CA VAL A 98 -28.18 9.34 37.24
C VAL A 98 -26.87 8.63 37.64
N LYS A 99 -26.43 7.65 36.85
CA LYS A 99 -25.24 6.83 37.18
C LYS A 99 -24.03 7.69 37.55
N GLU A 100 -23.68 8.68 36.72
CA GLU A 100 -22.61 9.66 36.95
C GLU A 100 -22.72 10.35 38.31
N GLU A 101 -23.92 10.70 38.74
CA GLU A 101 -24.15 11.34 40.03
C GLU A 101 -23.97 10.35 41.20
N VAL A 102 -24.40 9.09 41.04
CA VAL A 102 -24.07 8.02 42.01
C VAL A 102 -22.57 7.85 42.11
N ILE A 103 -21.84 7.98 40.99
CA ILE A 103 -20.38 7.88 40.96
C ILE A 103 -19.73 8.94 41.82
N ASN A 104 -20.05 10.20 41.53
CA ASN A 104 -19.48 11.36 42.19
C ASN A 104 -19.72 11.29 43.70
N ILE A 105 -20.94 10.92 44.11
CA ILE A 105 -21.29 10.82 45.52
C ILE A 105 -20.53 9.68 46.20
N VAL A 106 -20.36 8.51 45.57
CA VAL A 106 -19.56 7.41 46.15
C VAL A 106 -18.11 7.83 46.34
N ASN A 107 -17.53 8.62 45.42
CA ASN A 107 -16.19 9.17 45.57
C ASN A 107 -16.08 10.17 46.73
N LEU A 108 -17.04 11.10 46.85
CA LEU A 108 -17.08 12.03 47.98
C LEU A 108 -17.21 11.30 49.33
N LEU A 109 -17.97 10.19 49.37
CA LEU A 109 -18.07 9.35 50.57
C LEU A 109 -16.75 8.64 50.92
N ARG A 110 -15.92 8.30 49.92
CA ARG A 110 -14.56 7.77 50.15
C ARG A 110 -13.62 8.85 50.69
N GLU A 111 -13.71 10.07 50.14
CA GLU A 111 -12.89 11.22 50.58
C GLU A 111 -13.14 11.60 52.03
N GLU A 112 -14.40 11.61 52.45
CA GLU A 112 -14.80 11.85 53.84
C GLU A 112 -14.58 10.64 54.76
N LYS A 113 -13.92 9.58 54.25
CA LYS A 113 -13.61 8.34 54.98
C LYS A 113 -14.86 7.71 55.61
N ILE A 114 -16.01 7.87 54.94
CA ILE A 114 -17.27 7.18 55.28
C ILE A 114 -17.27 5.80 54.64
N LEU A 115 -16.80 5.74 53.39
CA LEU A 115 -16.40 4.53 52.71
C LEU A 115 -14.88 4.40 52.75
N ALA A 116 -14.40 3.15 52.83
CA ALA A 116 -13.02 2.77 52.72
C ALA A 116 -12.58 3.02 51.29
N ASP A 117 -11.34 3.45 51.17
CA ASP A 117 -10.68 3.51 49.89
C ASP A 117 -10.44 2.07 49.40
N ALA A 118 -11.42 1.55 48.64
CA ALA A 118 -11.25 0.28 47.98
C ALA A 118 -10.22 0.50 46.88
N LYS A 119 -9.08 -0.20 46.97
CA LYS A 119 -8.10 -0.28 45.89
C LYS A 119 -8.71 -1.03 44.71
N ASP A 120 -9.67 -0.38 44.05
CA ASP A 120 -10.56 -0.94 43.05
C ASP A 120 -9.97 -0.89 41.64
N LEU A 121 -8.78 -0.31 41.49
CA LEU A 121 -7.95 -0.34 40.30
C LEU A 121 -6.77 -1.27 40.52
N THR A 122 -6.44 -2.05 39.49
CA THR A 122 -5.26 -2.93 39.45
C THR A 122 -4.45 -2.62 38.21
N ALA A 123 -3.17 -2.30 38.42
CA ALA A 123 -2.18 -2.17 37.34
C ALA A 123 -1.44 -3.49 37.18
N PHE A 124 -1.29 -3.94 35.92
CA PHE A 124 -0.54 -5.13 35.56
C PHE A 124 0.87 -4.70 35.18
N ILE A 125 1.86 -5.12 35.97
CA ILE A 125 3.27 -4.78 35.75
C ILE A 125 4.03 -6.09 35.49
N LYS A 126 4.58 -6.27 34.28
CA LYS A 126 5.29 -7.50 33.92
C LYS A 126 6.60 -7.65 34.68
N LYS A 127 6.88 -8.87 35.17
CA LYS A 127 8.09 -9.19 35.93
C LYS A 127 9.32 -9.16 35.00
N GLY A 128 10.24 -8.24 35.25
CA GLY A 128 11.45 -8.03 34.41
C GLY A 128 11.33 -6.89 33.40
N GLU A 129 10.17 -6.24 33.28
CA GLU A 129 10.01 -5.03 32.49
C GLU A 129 10.54 -3.83 33.30
N HIS A 130 11.57 -3.14 32.78
CA HIS A 130 12.10 -1.95 33.44
C HIS A 130 11.08 -0.80 33.34
N ILE A 131 10.88 -0.06 34.44
CA ILE A 131 10.17 1.24 34.50
C ILE A 131 10.48 2.15 33.31
N ASN A 132 11.73 2.09 32.83
CA ASN A 132 12.24 2.83 31.67
C ASN A 132 11.43 2.59 30.38
N ARG A 133 10.78 1.44 30.20
CA ARG A 133 9.96 1.18 29.00
C ARG A 133 8.66 1.97 29.03
N SER A 134 7.88 1.86 30.10
CA SER A 134 6.63 2.62 30.27
C SER A 134 6.90 4.13 30.27
N LEU A 135 7.98 4.56 30.93
CA LEU A 135 8.42 5.96 30.88
C LEU A 135 8.82 6.39 29.46
N LYS A 136 9.56 5.57 28.72
CA LYS A 136 9.91 5.86 27.32
C LYS A 136 8.67 5.98 26.44
N ILE A 137 7.64 5.16 26.65
CA ILE A 137 6.35 5.29 25.94
C ILE A 137 5.72 6.64 26.25
N VAL A 138 5.57 7.00 27.53
CA VAL A 138 5.03 8.29 27.97
C VAL A 138 5.80 9.45 27.32
N GLU A 139 7.12 9.43 27.37
CA GLU A 139 7.98 10.47 26.80
C GLU A 139 7.85 10.57 25.29
N THR A 140 7.77 9.44 24.59
CA THR A 140 7.55 9.41 23.14
C THR A 140 6.23 10.06 22.76
N TYR A 141 5.15 9.70 23.45
CA TYR A 141 3.83 10.29 23.19
C TYR A 141 3.81 11.78 23.54
N SER A 142 4.45 12.20 24.63
CA SER A 142 4.60 13.61 25.01
C SER A 142 5.33 14.44 23.94
N GLN A 143 6.40 13.91 23.35
CA GLN A 143 7.10 14.56 22.23
C GLN A 143 6.19 14.73 21.01
N ILE A 144 5.41 13.70 20.65
CA ILE A 144 4.49 13.75 19.52
C ILE A 144 3.36 14.77 19.79
N GLU A 145 2.80 14.80 21.00
CA GLU A 145 1.78 15.77 21.38
C GLU A 145 2.29 17.21 21.28
N ASN A 146 3.52 17.47 21.73
CA ASN A 146 4.17 18.77 21.61
C ASN A 146 4.45 19.20 20.17
N PHE A 147 4.73 18.23 19.27
CA PHE A 147 4.84 18.49 17.83
C PHE A 147 3.49 18.80 17.18
N LEU A 148 2.43 18.08 17.55
CA LEU A 148 1.10 18.25 16.94
C LEU A 148 0.37 19.51 17.39
N LEU A 149 0.52 19.91 18.67
CA LEU A 149 -0.14 21.07 19.27
C LEU A 149 -0.04 22.37 18.43
N PRO A 150 1.15 22.81 17.96
CA PRO A 150 1.25 24.04 17.18
C PRO A 150 0.56 23.95 15.81
N LEU A 151 0.41 22.75 15.24
CA LEU A 151 -0.11 22.53 13.89
C LEU A 151 -1.64 22.65 13.78
N PHE A 152 -2.37 22.29 14.84
CA PHE A 152 -3.84 22.30 14.83
C PHE A 152 -4.36 23.70 15.11
N GLU A 153 -5.39 24.15 14.41
CA GLU A 153 -5.91 25.51 14.49
C GLU A 153 -7.41 25.49 14.85
N GLU A 154 -7.96 26.64 15.24
CA GLU A 154 -9.41 26.83 15.49
C GLU A 154 -10.24 26.91 14.18
N LYS A 155 -9.60 26.62 13.05
CA LYS A 155 -10.23 26.43 11.73
C LYS A 155 -10.03 24.98 11.30
N GLU A 156 -11.01 24.45 10.56
CA GLU A 156 -10.87 23.11 9.97
C GLU A 156 -9.66 23.06 9.03
N LYS A 157 -8.78 22.10 9.27
CA LYS A 157 -7.59 21.88 8.46
C LYS A 157 -7.41 20.39 8.20
N THR A 158 -7.14 20.08 6.93
CA THR A 158 -6.89 18.70 6.50
C THR A 158 -5.40 18.38 6.68
N PHE A 159 -5.07 17.22 7.22
CA PHE A 159 -3.69 16.75 7.39
C PHE A 159 -3.49 15.40 6.72
N HIS A 160 -2.35 15.22 6.05
CA HIS A 160 -1.92 13.92 5.56
C HIS A 160 -1.08 13.23 6.66
N LEU A 161 -1.52 12.07 7.12
CA LEU A 161 -0.94 11.40 8.29
C LEU A 161 0.54 11.02 8.11
N LYS A 162 0.97 10.73 6.88
CA LYS A 162 2.38 10.42 6.62
C LYS A 162 3.27 11.66 6.67
N GLU A 163 2.77 12.80 6.21
CA GLU A 163 3.51 14.07 6.31
C GLU A 163 3.66 14.48 7.78
N LEU A 164 2.61 14.30 8.59
CA LEU A 164 2.71 14.50 10.04
C LEU A 164 3.74 13.57 10.69
N ASN A 165 3.79 12.30 10.26
CA ASN A 165 4.75 11.33 10.78
C ASN A 165 6.20 11.69 10.42
N GLU A 166 6.46 12.06 9.16
CA GLU A 166 7.79 12.51 8.73
C GLU A 166 8.20 13.81 9.42
N GLY A 167 7.30 14.79 9.50
CA GLY A 167 7.57 16.03 10.22
C GLY A 167 7.87 15.79 11.70
N ALA A 168 7.20 14.83 12.34
CA ALA A 168 7.49 14.46 13.73
C ALA A 168 8.89 13.82 13.86
N GLU A 169 9.27 12.91 12.95
CA GLU A 169 10.62 12.32 12.92
C GLU A 169 11.71 13.39 12.75
N GLU A 170 11.51 14.34 11.83
CA GLU A 170 12.44 15.45 11.55
C GLU A 170 12.58 16.41 12.74
N ASN A 171 11.52 16.58 13.54
CA ASN A 171 11.53 17.36 14.79
C ASN A 171 12.05 16.56 16.00
N GLY A 172 12.65 15.39 15.78
CA GLY A 172 13.33 14.62 16.83
C GLY A 172 12.44 13.66 17.63
N CYS A 173 11.17 13.45 17.24
CA CYS A 173 10.30 12.47 17.86
C CYS A 173 10.74 11.05 17.47
N LYS A 174 11.55 10.41 18.32
CA LYS A 174 12.03 9.05 18.08
C LYS A 174 10.86 8.04 18.16
N GLU A 175 10.85 7.04 17.30
CA GLU A 175 9.83 5.97 17.28
C GLU A 175 8.39 6.45 17.04
N VAL A 176 8.17 7.63 16.44
CA VAL A 176 6.84 8.05 16.00
C VAL A 176 6.32 7.11 14.91
N THR A 177 5.01 6.84 14.94
CA THR A 177 4.30 6.11 13.89
C THR A 177 2.97 6.79 13.61
N PRO A 178 2.37 6.61 12.42
CA PRO A 178 1.02 7.11 12.15
C PRO A 178 -0.02 6.56 13.14
N GLY A 179 0.20 5.34 13.66
CA GLY A 179 -0.64 4.73 14.68
C GLY A 179 -0.63 5.54 15.98
N LYS A 180 0.57 5.90 16.48
CA LYS A 180 0.71 6.77 17.68
C LYS A 180 0.04 8.13 17.47
N ILE A 181 0.21 8.75 16.29
CA ILE A 181 -0.45 10.01 15.93
C ILE A 181 -1.98 9.85 15.94
N LYS A 182 -2.51 8.77 15.35
CA LYS A 182 -3.94 8.47 15.38
C LYS A 182 -4.45 8.26 16.81
N THR A 183 -3.69 7.57 17.67
CA THR A 183 -4.04 7.37 19.08
C THR A 183 -4.20 8.71 19.80
N ILE A 184 -3.27 9.65 19.59
CA ILE A 184 -3.34 11.01 20.15
C ILE A 184 -4.57 11.76 19.63
N ILE A 185 -4.75 11.81 18.30
CA ILE A 185 -5.89 12.50 17.66
C ILE A 185 -7.21 11.91 18.17
N ASN A 186 -7.31 10.58 18.29
CA ASN A 186 -8.50 9.91 18.82
C ASN A 186 -8.74 10.27 20.28
N PHE A 187 -7.68 10.28 21.10
CA PHE A 187 -7.78 10.67 22.50
C PHE A 187 -8.28 12.11 22.64
N TRP A 188 -7.69 13.06 21.91
CA TRP A 188 -8.07 14.46 21.94
C TRP A 188 -9.52 14.65 21.47
N ALA A 189 -9.97 13.86 20.50
CA ALA A 189 -11.36 13.86 20.03
C ALA A 189 -12.33 13.31 21.09
N ILE A 190 -11.99 12.21 21.77
CA ILE A 190 -12.79 11.63 22.87
C ILE A 190 -12.95 12.65 24.01
N LYS A 191 -11.89 13.40 24.33
CA LYS A 191 -11.93 14.48 25.33
C LYS A 191 -12.55 15.78 24.83
N ASN A 192 -13.04 15.81 23.59
CA ASN A 192 -13.66 16.98 22.96
C ASN A 192 -12.73 18.21 22.93
N TRP A 193 -11.41 17.99 22.89
CA TRP A 193 -10.42 19.06 22.69
C TRP A 193 -10.30 19.43 21.22
N ILE A 194 -10.50 18.44 20.35
CA ILE A 194 -10.59 18.60 18.91
C ILE A 194 -11.86 17.92 18.38
N LYS A 195 -12.34 18.36 17.22
CA LYS A 195 -13.23 17.58 16.36
C LYS A 195 -12.41 16.97 15.24
N ARG A 196 -12.75 15.74 14.87
CA ARG A 196 -12.14 15.06 13.73
C ARG A 196 -13.19 14.35 12.88
N HIS A 197 -12.95 14.29 11.58
CA HIS A 197 -13.61 13.35 10.70
C HIS A 197 -12.62 12.87 9.63
N ASN A 198 -12.82 11.65 9.15
CA ASN A 198 -12.06 11.12 8.03
C ASN A 198 -12.76 11.55 6.73
N GLU A 199 -11.98 11.82 5.70
CA GLU A 199 -12.52 12.00 4.35
C GLU A 199 -12.94 10.66 3.75
N GLU A 200 -14.16 10.58 3.21
CA GLU A 200 -14.80 9.33 2.75
C GLU A 200 -13.96 8.52 1.76
N TYR A 201 -13.09 9.19 1.00
CA TYR A 201 -12.32 8.61 -0.10
C TYR A 201 -10.80 8.61 0.12
N SER A 202 -10.31 9.01 1.30
CA SER A 202 -8.88 8.99 1.60
C SER A 202 -8.55 8.44 2.98
N ARG A 203 -7.81 7.32 3.00
CA ARG A 203 -7.39 6.64 4.23
C ARG A 203 -6.30 7.39 5.01
N ASN A 204 -5.57 8.28 4.34
CA ASN A 204 -4.42 8.99 4.91
C ASN A 204 -4.71 10.44 5.26
N HIS A 205 -5.89 10.97 4.91
CA HIS A 205 -6.27 12.34 5.23
C HIS A 205 -7.26 12.38 6.40
N VAL A 206 -6.99 13.27 7.35
CA VAL A 206 -7.86 13.55 8.50
C VAL A 206 -8.14 15.05 8.57
N VAL A 207 -9.40 15.44 8.74
CA VAL A 207 -9.78 16.83 8.99
C VAL A 207 -9.84 17.03 10.49
N ILE A 208 -9.19 18.09 10.97
CA ILE A 208 -9.06 18.41 12.38
C ILE A 208 -9.47 19.87 12.62
N LEU A 209 -10.25 20.09 13.68
CA LEU A 209 -10.63 21.40 14.20
C LEU A 209 -10.34 21.44 15.70
N CYS A 210 -9.55 22.42 16.15
CA CYS A 210 -9.35 22.64 17.57
C CYS A 210 -10.58 23.34 18.17
N VAL A 211 -11.16 22.78 19.22
CA VAL A 211 -12.37 23.30 19.89
C VAL A 211 -12.00 24.16 21.11
N GLN A 212 -10.78 24.01 21.61
CA GLN A 212 -10.25 24.72 22.77
C GLN A 212 -9.17 25.72 22.36
N PRO A 213 -9.00 26.84 23.08
CA PRO A 213 -7.84 27.72 22.89
C PRO A 213 -6.53 26.96 23.08
N LYS A 214 -5.53 27.28 22.25
CA LYS A 214 -4.22 26.59 22.23
C LYS A 214 -3.51 26.64 23.59
N GLU A 215 -3.57 27.78 24.27
CA GLU A 215 -2.94 27.99 25.57
C GLU A 215 -3.56 27.06 26.63
N SER A 216 -4.88 26.95 26.65
CA SER A 216 -5.58 26.05 27.58
C SER A 216 -5.27 24.59 27.29
N LEU A 217 -5.19 24.20 26.01
CA LEU A 217 -4.80 22.85 25.63
C LEU A 217 -3.36 22.56 26.05
N LYS A 218 -2.43 23.51 25.86
CA LYS A 218 -1.04 23.39 26.28
C LYS A 218 -0.90 23.11 27.77
N GLU A 219 -1.58 23.89 28.62
CA GLU A 219 -1.54 23.70 30.08
C GLU A 219 -2.06 22.31 30.50
N LYS A 220 -3.14 21.83 29.86
CA LYS A 220 -3.68 20.48 30.09
C LYS A 220 -2.68 19.38 29.69
N LEU A 221 -2.00 19.55 28.56
CA LEU A 221 -0.99 18.59 28.09
C LEU A 221 0.20 18.54 29.04
N GLU A 222 0.75 19.69 29.43
CA GLU A 222 1.89 19.78 30.35
C GLU A 222 1.57 19.12 31.70
N LYS A 223 0.39 19.42 32.26
CA LYS A 223 -0.10 18.81 33.50
C LYS A 223 -0.19 17.28 33.39
N ARG A 224 -0.76 16.78 32.29
CA ARG A 224 -0.92 15.34 32.07
C ARG A 224 0.41 14.64 31.85
N HIS A 225 1.36 15.25 31.14
CA HIS A 225 2.69 14.67 30.94
C HIS A 225 3.41 14.47 32.26
N GLU A 226 3.30 15.44 33.17
CA GLU A 226 3.88 15.33 34.50
C GLU A 226 3.21 14.25 35.35
N LEU A 227 1.87 14.24 35.36
CA LEU A 227 1.10 13.22 36.08
C LEU A 227 1.35 11.81 35.54
N ALA A 228 1.45 11.64 34.22
CA ALA A 228 1.70 10.34 33.60
C ALA A 228 3.03 9.75 34.03
N ARG A 229 4.10 10.56 34.04
CA ARG A 229 5.42 10.16 34.55
C ARG A 229 5.34 9.76 36.03
N PHE A 230 4.73 10.60 36.87
CA PHE A 230 4.59 10.34 38.29
C PHE A 230 3.83 9.04 38.60
N ILE A 231 2.69 8.82 37.94
CA ILE A 231 1.86 7.62 38.17
C ILE A 231 2.63 6.35 37.78
N VAL A 232 3.34 6.36 36.64
CA VAL A 232 4.19 5.24 36.23
C VAL A 232 5.26 4.97 37.29
N GLU A 233 5.98 5.99 37.74
CA GLU A 233 7.03 5.86 38.76
C GLU A 233 6.50 5.24 40.06
N LEU A 234 5.41 5.79 40.60
CA LEU A 234 4.81 5.35 41.85
C LEU A 234 4.30 3.91 41.77
N LEU A 235 3.65 3.51 40.67
CA LEU A 235 3.13 2.14 40.51
C LEU A 235 4.26 1.11 40.43
N TYR A 236 5.36 1.45 39.74
CA TYR A 236 6.55 0.59 39.68
C TYR A 236 7.27 0.50 41.03
N GLU A 237 7.41 1.60 41.77
CA GLU A 237 7.95 1.59 43.14
C GLU A 237 7.14 0.66 44.05
N LYS A 238 5.81 0.77 43.99
CA LYS A 238 4.88 -0.08 44.76
C LYS A 238 4.99 -1.56 44.38
N SER A 239 5.23 -1.86 43.11
CA SER A 239 5.48 -3.24 42.66
C SER A 239 6.76 -3.85 43.25
N ASN A 240 7.80 -3.03 43.45
CA ASN A 240 9.07 -3.47 44.02
C ASN A 240 8.97 -3.74 45.53
N LEU A 241 8.07 -3.03 46.23
CA LEU A 241 7.81 -3.20 47.67
C LEU A 241 7.01 -4.47 47.99
N ASN A 242 6.18 -4.96 47.07
CA ASN A 242 5.34 -6.16 47.24
C ASN A 242 6.08 -7.50 46.96
N LYS A 243 7.42 -7.52 46.93
CA LYS A 243 8.20 -8.75 46.75
C LYS A 243 8.19 -9.61 48.02
N THR A 244 7.20 -10.50 48.14
CA THR A 244 7.22 -11.57 49.16
C THR A 244 8.14 -12.72 48.70
N GLU A 245 9.04 -13.17 49.58
CA GLU A 245 9.86 -14.37 49.37
C GLU A 245 8.95 -15.61 49.30
N GLY A 246 8.57 -16.06 48.09
CA GLY A 246 7.83 -17.31 47.92
C GLY A 246 7.07 -17.50 46.61
N GLU A 247 6.66 -16.44 45.90
CA GLU A 247 5.89 -16.59 44.67
C GLU A 247 6.78 -16.74 43.42
N LYS A 248 7.16 -17.98 43.12
CA LYS A 248 8.05 -18.34 42.01
C LYS A 248 7.38 -18.54 40.64
N GLU A 249 6.09 -18.26 40.45
CA GLU A 249 5.41 -18.68 39.20
C GLU A 249 4.53 -17.64 38.45
N LYS A 250 4.41 -16.37 38.86
CA LYS A 250 3.62 -15.38 38.07
C LYS A 250 4.50 -14.47 37.20
N GLU A 251 4.18 -14.39 35.91
CA GLU A 251 4.80 -13.49 34.91
C GLU A 251 4.44 -12.01 35.12
N GLU A 252 3.37 -11.70 35.84
CA GLU A 252 2.84 -10.35 36.09
C GLU A 252 2.67 -10.06 37.60
N VAL A 253 3.09 -8.88 38.04
CA VAL A 253 2.87 -8.34 39.40
C VAL A 253 1.64 -7.43 39.35
N LEU A 254 0.65 -7.76 40.15
CA LEU A 254 -0.59 -6.99 40.28
C LEU A 254 -0.41 -5.92 41.37
N VAL A 255 -0.57 -4.66 41.00
CA VAL A 255 -0.51 -3.54 41.93
C VAL A 255 -1.89 -2.95 42.09
N GLU A 256 -2.50 -3.18 43.25
CA GLU A 256 -3.79 -2.57 43.61
C GLU A 256 -3.60 -1.14 44.11
N PHE A 257 -4.38 -0.19 43.58
CA PHE A 257 -4.34 1.23 43.93
C PHE A 257 -5.72 1.88 43.81
N SER A 258 -5.84 3.13 44.25
CA SER A 258 -7.02 3.98 44.06
C SER A 258 -6.64 5.33 43.46
N VAL A 259 -7.61 6.05 42.89
CA VAL A 259 -7.41 7.41 42.37
C VAL A 259 -7.01 8.38 43.49
N HIS A 260 -7.63 8.24 44.66
CA HIS A 260 -7.34 9.06 45.84
C HIS A 260 -5.92 8.84 46.36
N GLU A 261 -5.44 7.60 46.38
CA GLU A 261 -4.06 7.26 46.76
C GLU A 261 -3.04 7.95 45.84
N LEU A 262 -3.28 7.93 44.52
CA LEU A 262 -2.40 8.59 43.55
C LEU A 262 -2.38 10.12 43.72
N LYS A 263 -3.55 10.74 43.94
CA LYS A 263 -3.67 12.18 44.18
C LYS A 263 -2.93 12.60 45.45
N ASP A 264 -3.19 11.92 46.57
CA ASP A 264 -2.55 12.21 47.85
C ASP A 264 -1.02 12.01 47.78
N ALA A 265 -0.56 10.99 47.06
CA ALA A 265 0.87 10.76 46.84
C ALA A 265 1.51 11.86 46.01
N TYR A 266 0.81 12.36 44.98
CA TYR A 266 1.30 13.47 44.14
C TYR A 266 1.40 14.77 44.96
N GLU A 267 0.36 15.12 45.72
CA GLU A 267 0.33 16.33 46.57
C GLU A 267 1.40 16.33 47.66
N LYS A 268 1.78 15.14 48.15
CA LYS A 268 2.86 14.98 49.14
C LYS A 268 4.26 14.95 48.52
N SER A 269 4.38 14.85 47.19
CA SER A 269 5.68 14.83 46.53
C SER A 269 6.36 16.21 46.61
N LEU A 270 7.63 16.24 47.05
CA LEU A 270 8.43 17.45 47.20
C LEU A 270 8.94 17.92 45.82
N LYS A 271 8.13 18.72 45.11
CA LYS A 271 8.51 19.37 43.84
C LYS A 271 8.53 20.90 43.99
N LEU A 272 9.46 21.56 43.31
CA LEU A 272 9.67 23.02 43.33
C LEU A 272 8.47 23.84 42.80
N PHE A 273 7.61 23.23 41.98
CA PHE A 273 6.39 23.83 41.44
C PHE A 273 5.26 22.79 41.54
N GLN A 274 4.38 22.93 42.53
CA GLN A 274 3.21 22.05 42.68
C GLN A 274 2.04 22.59 41.86
N MET A 275 1.60 21.83 40.86
CA MET A 275 0.36 22.11 40.14
C MET A 275 -0.83 21.63 40.97
N ASN A 276 -1.93 22.39 40.99
CA ASN A 276 -3.17 21.92 41.62
C ASN A 276 -3.78 20.78 40.79
N VAL A 277 -3.91 19.59 41.38
CA VAL A 277 -4.40 18.38 40.71
C VAL A 277 -5.74 17.96 41.30
N SER A 278 -6.72 17.75 40.43
CA SER A 278 -8.03 17.21 40.78
C SER A 278 -8.07 15.69 40.57
N ILE A 279 -9.13 15.05 41.05
CA ILE A 279 -9.39 13.62 40.80
C ILE A 279 -9.60 13.35 39.30
N GLU A 280 -10.30 14.26 38.62
CA GLU A 280 -10.54 14.17 37.18
C GLU A 280 -9.22 14.16 36.39
N ASP A 281 -8.23 14.95 36.80
CA ASP A 281 -6.91 14.95 36.16
C ASP A 281 -6.18 13.60 36.29
N ILE A 282 -6.32 12.93 37.45
CA ILE A 282 -5.74 11.60 37.66
C ILE A 282 -6.46 10.56 36.82
N GLU A 283 -7.80 10.57 36.80
CA GLU A 283 -8.60 9.66 35.98
C GLU A 283 -8.30 9.81 34.49
N ASP A 284 -8.21 11.06 34.01
CA ASP A 284 -7.85 11.38 32.63
C ASP A 284 -6.44 10.89 32.29
N THR A 285 -5.52 11.01 33.23
CA THR A 285 -4.14 10.53 33.04
C THR A 285 -4.07 9.00 33.04
N LEU A 286 -4.84 8.31 33.89
CA LEU A 286 -4.93 6.85 33.89
C LEU A 286 -5.56 6.34 32.59
N PHE A 287 -6.63 7.00 32.12
CA PHE A 287 -7.23 6.69 30.83
C PHE A 287 -6.23 6.89 29.68
N TYR A 288 -5.44 7.98 29.72
CA TYR A 288 -4.38 8.24 28.76
C TYR A 288 -3.30 7.15 28.79
N LEU A 289 -2.76 6.80 29.97
CA LEU A 289 -1.75 5.75 30.15
C LEU A 289 -2.23 4.39 29.62
N SER A 290 -3.51 4.08 29.82
CA SER A 290 -4.12 2.87 29.26
C SER A 290 -4.24 2.93 27.74
N ARG A 291 -4.60 4.09 27.16
CA ARG A 291 -4.77 4.24 25.70
C ARG A 291 -3.47 4.21 24.91
N ILE A 292 -2.37 4.65 25.51
CA ILE A 292 -1.04 4.61 24.89
C ILE A 292 -0.29 3.31 25.18
N ASP A 293 -0.94 2.36 25.88
CA ASP A 293 -0.38 1.09 26.34
C ASP A 293 0.89 1.24 27.20
N ALA A 294 1.02 2.36 27.94
CA ALA A 294 2.11 2.54 28.89
C ALA A 294 1.92 1.71 30.15
N ILE A 295 0.67 1.52 30.58
CA ILE A 295 0.28 0.66 31.71
C ILE A 295 -1.05 -0.02 31.36
N LYS A 296 -1.15 -1.33 31.57
CA LYS A 296 -2.42 -2.05 31.51
C LYS A 296 -3.13 -1.93 32.87
N ILE A 297 -4.36 -1.40 32.86
CA ILE A 297 -5.16 -1.14 34.06
C ILE A 297 -6.49 -1.91 33.92
N GLU A 298 -6.89 -2.61 34.98
CA GLU A 298 -8.24 -3.19 35.10
C GLU A 298 -8.91 -2.72 36.39
N GLY A 299 -10.24 -2.73 36.41
CA GLY A 299 -11.04 -2.20 37.52
C GLY A 299 -11.29 -0.70 37.45
N GLY A 300 -11.87 -0.15 38.53
CA GLY A 300 -12.26 1.25 38.65
C GLY A 300 -13.44 1.69 37.78
N PHE A 301 -13.97 2.87 38.11
CA PHE A 301 -15.29 3.29 37.68
C PHE A 301 -15.33 4.08 36.37
N LEU A 302 -14.29 4.89 36.13
CA LEU A 302 -14.19 5.83 35.01
C LEU A 302 -13.01 5.53 34.06
N VAL A 303 -12.03 4.71 34.47
CA VAL A 303 -10.81 4.46 33.68
C VAL A 303 -11.05 3.51 32.51
N VAL A 304 -11.97 2.54 32.65
CA VAL A 304 -12.34 1.61 31.56
C VAL A 304 -13.81 1.22 31.68
N TYR A 305 -14.74 2.05 31.21
CA TYR A 305 -16.15 1.62 31.08
C TYR A 305 -16.30 0.66 29.88
N ASN A 306 -15.71 -0.53 29.97
CA ASN A 306 -16.05 -1.66 29.10
C ASN A 306 -17.36 -2.25 29.63
N ARG A 307 -18.50 -1.93 29.00
CA ARG A 307 -19.83 -2.50 29.34
C ARG A 307 -19.89 -4.03 29.25
N LEU A 308 -18.92 -4.64 28.58
CA LEU A 308 -18.87 -6.05 28.23
C LEU A 308 -17.47 -6.59 28.55
N THR A 309 -17.41 -7.67 29.31
CA THR A 309 -16.23 -8.54 29.36
C THR A 309 -16.52 -9.77 28.50
N ILE A 310 -15.54 -10.24 27.74
CA ILE A 310 -15.67 -11.45 26.95
C ILE A 310 -14.72 -12.46 27.58
N ASP A 311 -15.28 -13.47 28.24
CA ASP A 311 -14.52 -14.56 28.79
C ASP A 311 -14.46 -15.68 27.75
N ARG A 312 -13.24 -16.10 27.42
CA ARG A 312 -13.05 -17.27 26.58
C ARG A 312 -13.26 -18.51 27.43
N VAL A 313 -14.27 -19.32 27.09
CA VAL A 313 -14.59 -20.54 27.84
C VAL A 313 -13.66 -21.69 27.44
N GLU A 314 -13.11 -21.63 26.24
CA GLU A 314 -12.18 -22.62 25.70
C GLU A 314 -10.71 -22.22 25.94
N PRO A 315 -9.99 -22.86 26.88
CA PRO A 315 -8.59 -22.57 27.15
C PRO A 315 -7.63 -23.11 26.07
N ASP A 316 -8.06 -24.07 25.24
CA ASP A 316 -7.24 -24.53 24.12
C ASP A 316 -7.26 -23.50 22.98
N ASN A 317 -6.14 -22.78 22.83
CA ASN A 317 -5.93 -21.84 21.74
C ASN A 317 -6.01 -22.47 20.34
N LYS A 318 -5.95 -23.81 20.22
CA LYS A 318 -6.01 -24.54 18.95
C LYS A 318 -7.42 -24.95 18.51
N ARG A 319 -8.42 -24.92 19.40
CA ARG A 319 -9.80 -25.24 19.00
C ARG A 319 -10.35 -24.13 18.11
N ARG A 320 -10.58 -24.46 16.83
CA ARG A 320 -11.15 -23.56 15.81
C ARG A 320 -12.65 -23.77 15.69
N TYR A 321 -13.36 -22.73 15.25
CA TYR A 321 -14.78 -22.82 14.85
C TYR A 321 -14.90 -23.80 13.67
N LYS A 322 -15.83 -24.75 13.74
CA LYS A 322 -15.92 -25.86 12.77
C LYS A 322 -16.97 -25.60 11.69
N ASN A 323 -16.90 -26.38 10.61
CA ASN A 323 -17.93 -26.35 9.56
C ASN A 323 -19.34 -26.68 10.09
N ASP A 324 -19.44 -27.56 11.09
CA ASP A 324 -20.71 -27.90 11.73
C ASP A 324 -21.32 -26.71 12.47
N ASP A 325 -20.49 -25.89 13.13
CA ASP A 325 -20.94 -24.67 13.80
C ASP A 325 -21.49 -23.64 12.78
N TYR A 326 -20.96 -23.65 11.55
CA TYR A 326 -21.42 -22.80 10.44
C TYR A 326 -22.72 -23.27 9.75
N GLN A 327 -23.17 -24.52 9.93
CA GLN A 327 -24.27 -25.08 9.12
C GLN A 327 -25.55 -24.22 9.15
N LYS A 328 -25.94 -23.74 10.35
CA LYS A 328 -27.14 -22.90 10.52
C LYS A 328 -27.04 -21.59 9.74
N LEU A 329 -25.89 -20.93 9.81
CA LEU A 329 -25.62 -19.69 9.08
C LEU A 329 -25.57 -19.94 7.57
N ASN A 330 -24.92 -21.02 7.14
CA ASN A 330 -24.79 -21.35 5.73
C ASN A 330 -26.16 -21.59 5.08
N GLN A 331 -27.05 -22.35 5.74
CA GLN A 331 -28.41 -22.58 5.25
C GLN A 331 -29.23 -21.27 5.17
N PHE A 332 -29.09 -20.39 6.15
CA PHE A 332 -29.74 -19.07 6.11
C PHE A 332 -29.27 -18.23 4.92
N TYR A 333 -27.97 -18.14 4.69
CA TYR A 333 -27.40 -17.38 3.57
C TYR A 333 -27.73 -18.01 2.22
N GLU A 334 -27.67 -19.34 2.07
CA GLU A 334 -28.04 -20.03 0.83
C GLU A 334 -29.50 -19.72 0.45
N ASN A 335 -30.42 -19.78 1.43
CA ASN A 335 -31.83 -19.43 1.20
C ASN A 335 -32.00 -17.97 0.79
N LYS A 336 -31.28 -17.04 1.42
CA LYS A 336 -31.31 -15.62 1.07
C LYS A 336 -30.80 -15.37 -0.34
N VAL A 337 -29.71 -16.03 -0.74
CA VAL A 337 -29.14 -15.92 -2.08
C VAL A 337 -30.15 -16.40 -3.13
N GLN A 338 -30.76 -17.57 -2.91
CA GLN A 338 -31.79 -18.09 -3.81
C GLN A 338 -32.98 -17.14 -3.93
N GLN A 339 -33.46 -16.56 -2.81
CA GLN A 339 -34.54 -15.57 -2.82
C GLN A 339 -34.20 -14.35 -3.70
N ILE A 340 -32.99 -13.81 -3.61
CA ILE A 340 -32.55 -12.68 -4.43
C ILE A 340 -32.60 -13.04 -5.92
N HIS A 341 -32.14 -14.23 -6.31
CA HIS A 341 -32.24 -14.69 -7.70
C HIS A 341 -33.68 -14.87 -8.17
N ILE A 342 -34.56 -15.39 -7.31
CA ILE A 342 -35.99 -15.56 -7.60
C ILE A 342 -36.65 -14.20 -7.85
N VAL A 343 -36.39 -13.21 -7.00
CA VAL A 343 -36.88 -11.83 -7.18
C VAL A 343 -36.32 -11.20 -8.45
N GLY A 344 -35.04 -11.44 -8.76
CA GLY A 344 -34.41 -10.96 -9.99
C GLY A 344 -35.04 -11.57 -11.26
N GLU A 345 -35.39 -12.85 -11.27
CA GLU A 345 -36.11 -13.48 -12.39
C GLU A 345 -37.54 -12.97 -12.51
N TYR A 346 -38.24 -12.72 -11.40
CA TYR A 346 -39.54 -12.06 -11.42
C TYR A 346 -39.45 -10.67 -12.07
N ALA A 347 -38.48 -9.84 -11.66
CA ALA A 347 -38.28 -8.51 -12.23
C ALA A 347 -38.00 -8.55 -13.74
N LYS A 348 -37.21 -9.51 -14.23
CA LYS A 348 -37.02 -9.72 -15.68
C LYS A 348 -38.31 -10.10 -16.40
N LYS A 349 -39.10 -11.00 -15.81
CA LYS A 349 -40.40 -11.39 -16.36
C LYS A 349 -41.37 -10.22 -16.40
N MET A 350 -41.39 -9.37 -15.38
CA MET A 350 -42.23 -8.17 -15.37
C MET A 350 -41.96 -7.23 -16.57
N ILE A 351 -40.72 -7.19 -17.06
CA ILE A 351 -40.34 -6.34 -18.21
C ILE A 351 -40.75 -6.97 -19.55
N GLY A 352 -40.62 -8.30 -19.70
CA GLY A 352 -40.82 -8.98 -21.00
C GLY A 352 -42.08 -9.84 -21.14
N ASP A 353 -42.68 -10.28 -20.04
CA ASP A 353 -43.83 -11.19 -19.97
C ASP A 353 -44.59 -11.01 -18.66
N TYR A 354 -45.45 -9.98 -18.61
CA TYR A 354 -46.21 -9.61 -17.42
C TYR A 354 -47.13 -10.75 -16.93
N LYS A 355 -47.80 -11.46 -17.85
CA LYS A 355 -48.67 -12.59 -17.48
C LYS A 355 -47.87 -13.73 -16.86
N GLY A 356 -46.72 -14.07 -17.44
CA GLY A 356 -45.82 -15.06 -16.88
C GLY A 356 -45.19 -14.63 -15.54
N ALA A 357 -45.02 -13.33 -15.30
CA ALA A 357 -44.57 -12.79 -14.02
C ALA A 357 -45.61 -12.98 -12.91
N LEU A 358 -46.89 -12.72 -13.20
CA LEU A 358 -47.98 -12.95 -12.25
C LEU A 358 -48.10 -14.44 -11.88
N GLN A 359 -48.06 -15.34 -12.88
CA GLN A 359 -48.08 -16.78 -12.61
C GLN A 359 -46.86 -17.23 -11.78
N PHE A 360 -45.69 -16.65 -12.03
CA PHE A 360 -44.47 -16.95 -11.28
C PHE A 360 -44.59 -16.59 -9.79
N VAL A 361 -45.21 -15.45 -9.48
CA VAL A 361 -45.46 -15.04 -8.08
C VAL A 361 -46.50 -15.93 -7.44
N ASP A 362 -47.59 -16.23 -8.14
CA ASP A 362 -48.66 -17.09 -7.62
C ASP A 362 -48.09 -18.49 -7.29
N ASP A 363 -47.31 -19.06 -8.21
CA ASP A 363 -46.62 -20.33 -7.99
C ASP A 363 -45.60 -20.29 -6.85
N TYR A 364 -44.93 -19.16 -6.59
CA TYR A 364 -43.98 -19.02 -5.49
C TYR A 364 -44.66 -19.16 -4.12
N PHE A 365 -45.90 -18.67 -3.98
CA PHE A 365 -46.67 -18.76 -2.74
C PHE A 365 -47.49 -20.05 -2.63
N GLN A 366 -47.91 -20.65 -3.75
CA GLN A 366 -48.76 -21.84 -3.74
C GLN A 366 -47.99 -23.17 -3.81
N LEU A 367 -46.85 -23.23 -4.50
CA LEU A 367 -46.08 -24.46 -4.64
C LEU A 367 -45.13 -24.66 -3.45
N ASN A 368 -44.84 -25.92 -3.13
CA ASN A 368 -43.70 -26.20 -2.24
C ASN A 368 -42.38 -25.76 -2.92
N TYR A 369 -41.41 -25.33 -2.12
CA TYR A 369 -40.19 -24.68 -2.60
C TYR A 369 -39.41 -25.52 -3.62
N THR A 370 -39.29 -26.83 -3.39
CA THR A 370 -38.63 -27.76 -4.32
C THR A 370 -39.35 -27.85 -5.67
N SER A 371 -40.69 -27.90 -5.66
CA SER A 371 -41.51 -27.95 -6.88
C SER A 371 -41.45 -26.64 -7.65
N PHE A 372 -41.43 -25.50 -6.95
CA PHE A 372 -41.21 -24.18 -7.53
C PHE A 372 -39.85 -24.10 -8.25
N LEU A 373 -38.77 -24.49 -7.57
CA LEU A 373 -37.43 -24.52 -8.17
C LEU A 373 -37.36 -25.46 -9.38
N ASN A 374 -37.96 -26.65 -9.31
CA ASN A 374 -38.02 -27.58 -10.44
C ASN A 374 -38.85 -27.06 -11.62
N LYS A 375 -39.87 -26.23 -11.38
CA LYS A 375 -40.70 -25.65 -12.45
C LYS A 375 -39.94 -24.55 -13.20
N TYR A 376 -39.30 -23.64 -12.48
CA TYR A 376 -38.74 -22.40 -13.06
C TYR A 376 -37.23 -22.36 -13.23
N PHE A 377 -36.48 -23.18 -12.49
CA PHE A 377 -35.02 -23.23 -12.50
C PHE A 377 -34.56 -24.65 -12.82
N LYS A 378 -34.78 -25.13 -14.05
CA LYS A 378 -34.43 -26.51 -14.45
C LYS A 378 -32.94 -26.69 -14.72
N GLY A 379 -32.42 -27.89 -14.46
CA GLY A 379 -31.06 -28.31 -14.83
C GLY A 379 -29.97 -27.49 -14.13
N SER A 380 -29.00 -26.98 -14.91
CA SER A 380 -27.86 -26.21 -14.39
C SER A 380 -28.26 -24.93 -13.64
N ARG A 381 -29.47 -24.40 -13.89
CA ARG A 381 -29.96 -23.17 -13.22
C ARG A 381 -30.21 -23.36 -11.71
N GLN A 382 -30.45 -24.58 -11.22
CA GLN A 382 -30.53 -24.81 -9.77
C GLN A 382 -29.21 -24.54 -9.07
N ASN A 383 -28.10 -24.88 -9.72
CA ASN A 383 -26.77 -24.61 -9.19
C ASN A 383 -26.36 -23.14 -9.39
N GLU A 384 -26.99 -22.41 -10.30
CA GLU A 384 -26.75 -20.97 -10.50
C GLU A 384 -27.34 -20.14 -9.36
N ILE A 385 -28.58 -20.44 -8.94
CA ILE A 385 -29.27 -19.67 -7.89
C ILE A 385 -28.71 -19.89 -6.49
N LYS A 386 -27.86 -20.90 -6.31
CA LYS A 386 -27.08 -21.12 -5.07
C LYS A 386 -25.83 -20.23 -4.99
N ARG A 387 -25.42 -19.59 -6.10
CA ARG A 387 -24.20 -18.77 -6.16
C ARG A 387 -24.50 -17.34 -5.77
N ASN A 388 -23.53 -16.69 -5.14
CA ASN A 388 -23.60 -15.27 -4.77
C ASN A 388 -23.46 -14.33 -5.99
N LEU A 389 -23.48 -14.87 -7.23
CA LEU A 389 -23.24 -14.15 -8.47
C LEU A 389 -24.35 -14.39 -9.50
N THR A 390 -24.69 -13.35 -10.26
CA THR A 390 -25.61 -13.48 -11.39
C THR A 390 -24.97 -14.30 -12.52
N PRO A 391 -25.76 -15.01 -13.36
CA PRO A 391 -25.22 -15.78 -14.49
C PRO A 391 -24.44 -14.94 -15.50
N ALA A 392 -24.86 -13.69 -15.73
CA ALA A 392 -24.14 -12.76 -16.60
C ALA A 392 -22.76 -12.42 -16.01
N LYS A 393 -22.69 -12.14 -14.71
CA LYS A 393 -21.44 -11.84 -14.03
C LYS A 393 -20.50 -13.05 -13.99
N PHE A 394 -21.05 -14.23 -13.74
CA PHE A 394 -20.30 -15.49 -13.78
C PHE A 394 -19.68 -15.73 -15.17
N ARG A 395 -20.44 -15.51 -16.26
CA ARG A 395 -19.90 -15.64 -17.63
C ARG A 395 -18.85 -14.58 -17.94
N GLN A 396 -19.02 -13.35 -17.47
CA GLN A 396 -18.01 -12.29 -17.60
C GLN A 396 -16.69 -12.70 -16.93
N LEU A 397 -16.76 -13.27 -15.72
CA LEU A 397 -15.59 -13.66 -14.94
C LEU A 397 -14.96 -14.97 -15.41
N PHE A 398 -15.71 -15.95 -15.90
CA PHE A 398 -15.15 -17.29 -16.11
C PHE A 398 -15.37 -17.86 -17.51
N GLY A 399 -16.26 -17.28 -18.31
CA GLY A 399 -16.70 -17.88 -19.58
C GLY A 399 -15.66 -17.88 -20.71
N SER A 400 -14.62 -17.06 -20.60
CA SER A 400 -13.61 -16.85 -21.66
C SER A 400 -12.21 -17.34 -21.29
N LEU A 401 -12.10 -18.07 -20.18
CA LEU A 401 -10.84 -18.57 -19.61
C LEU A 401 -10.58 -20.01 -20.07
N SER A 402 -9.31 -20.37 -20.19
CA SER A 402 -8.93 -21.74 -20.55
C SER A 402 -9.10 -22.71 -19.37
N PRO A 403 -9.12 -24.03 -19.60
CA PRO A 403 -9.24 -25.02 -18.53
C PRO A 403 -8.20 -24.84 -17.41
N THR A 404 -6.94 -24.61 -17.76
CA THR A 404 -5.85 -24.39 -16.77
C THR A 404 -6.02 -23.07 -16.01
N GLN A 405 -6.46 -22.00 -16.68
CA GLN A 405 -6.77 -20.74 -16.01
C GLN A 405 -7.93 -20.90 -15.02
N LEU A 406 -8.97 -21.65 -15.41
CA LEU A 406 -10.13 -21.95 -14.56
C LEU A 406 -9.76 -22.81 -13.36
N GLU A 407 -8.84 -23.77 -13.52
CA GLU A 407 -8.32 -24.60 -12.43
C GLU A 407 -7.67 -23.73 -11.35
N ILE A 408 -6.73 -22.87 -11.73
CA ILE A 408 -6.05 -21.91 -10.83
C ILE A 408 -7.06 -21.01 -10.11
N ILE A 409 -8.07 -20.54 -10.84
CA ILE A 409 -9.06 -19.60 -10.29
C ILE A 409 -9.99 -20.30 -9.30
N LYS A 410 -10.44 -21.52 -9.61
CA LYS A 410 -11.35 -22.30 -8.76
C LYS A 410 -10.68 -22.94 -7.56
N ASP A 411 -9.37 -23.11 -7.59
CA ASP A 411 -8.64 -23.64 -6.45
C ASP A 411 -8.79 -22.69 -5.25
N ASN A 412 -9.55 -23.15 -4.26
CA ASN A 412 -9.80 -22.50 -2.98
C ASN A 412 -9.31 -23.34 -1.78
N GLU A 413 -8.64 -24.47 -2.05
CA GLU A 413 -8.15 -25.39 -1.03
C GLU A 413 -6.65 -25.19 -0.78
N THR A 414 -5.89 -24.80 -1.81
CA THR A 414 -4.45 -24.63 -1.67
C THR A 414 -4.10 -23.34 -0.94
N LYS A 415 -3.34 -23.48 0.13
CA LYS A 415 -2.82 -22.36 0.91
C LYS A 415 -1.75 -21.56 0.15
N ASN A 416 -0.79 -22.23 -0.47
CA ASN A 416 0.26 -21.57 -1.24
C ASN A 416 0.24 -22.09 -2.66
N MET A 417 0.39 -21.17 -3.62
CA MET A 417 0.33 -21.47 -5.04
C MET A 417 1.45 -20.74 -5.78
N ALA A 418 2.14 -21.46 -6.66
CA ALA A 418 3.10 -20.92 -7.61
C ALA A 418 2.62 -21.20 -9.04
N VAL A 419 2.34 -20.13 -9.78
CA VAL A 419 1.93 -20.21 -11.19
C VAL A 419 3.11 -19.85 -12.07
N LEU A 420 3.69 -20.87 -12.68
CA LEU A 420 4.78 -20.75 -13.65
C LEU A 420 4.21 -20.50 -15.02
N ALA A 421 4.31 -19.27 -15.49
CA ALA A 421 3.61 -18.83 -16.68
C ALA A 421 4.58 -18.49 -17.80
N GLY A 422 4.24 -18.89 -19.04
CA GLY A 422 4.98 -18.51 -20.23
C GLY A 422 4.64 -17.09 -20.71
N PRO A 423 5.43 -16.52 -21.65
CA PRO A 423 5.09 -15.29 -22.34
C PRO A 423 3.72 -15.41 -23.02
N GLY A 424 2.93 -14.34 -22.98
CA GLY A 424 1.64 -14.29 -23.66
C GLY A 424 0.56 -15.22 -23.11
N SER A 425 0.78 -15.85 -21.95
CA SER A 425 -0.16 -16.81 -21.35
C SER A 425 -1.36 -16.20 -20.61
N GLY A 426 -1.35 -14.87 -20.47
CA GLY A 426 -2.38 -14.15 -19.74
C GLY A 426 -2.17 -14.12 -18.23
N LYS A 427 -0.92 -14.13 -17.73
CA LYS A 427 -0.56 -13.91 -16.30
C LYS A 427 -1.44 -12.86 -15.61
N THR A 428 -1.41 -11.63 -16.14
CA THR A 428 -2.21 -10.49 -15.65
C THR A 428 -3.70 -10.79 -15.66
N ARG A 429 -4.20 -11.49 -16.69
CA ARG A 429 -5.61 -11.87 -16.78
C ARG A 429 -5.97 -12.88 -15.69
N VAL A 430 -5.16 -13.91 -15.47
CA VAL A 430 -5.39 -14.90 -14.41
C VAL A 430 -5.38 -14.25 -13.04
N LEU A 431 -4.39 -13.39 -12.75
CA LEU A 431 -4.30 -12.67 -11.49
C LEU A 431 -5.50 -11.74 -11.23
N VAL A 432 -5.91 -10.95 -12.22
CA VAL A 432 -7.09 -10.07 -12.11
C VAL A 432 -8.36 -10.88 -11.83
N HIS A 433 -8.55 -12.00 -12.54
CA HIS A 433 -9.71 -12.86 -12.36
C HIS A 433 -9.67 -13.63 -11.03
N LYS A 434 -8.48 -14.03 -10.54
CA LYS A 434 -8.31 -14.64 -9.22
C LYS A 434 -8.61 -13.65 -8.10
N LEU A 435 -8.16 -12.40 -8.20
CA LEU A 435 -8.53 -11.35 -7.25
C LEU A 435 -10.05 -11.13 -7.21
N ALA A 436 -10.70 -11.11 -8.37
CA ALA A 436 -12.14 -11.01 -8.44
C ALA A 436 -12.84 -12.24 -7.84
N SER A 437 -12.33 -13.46 -8.04
CA SER A 437 -12.92 -14.67 -7.45
C SER A 437 -12.74 -14.72 -5.93
N LEU A 438 -11.58 -14.29 -5.42
CA LEU A 438 -11.31 -14.22 -3.98
C LEU A 438 -12.35 -13.35 -3.26
N LEU A 439 -12.66 -12.18 -3.82
CA LEU A 439 -13.69 -11.29 -3.27
C LEU A 439 -15.11 -11.85 -3.41
N LEU A 440 -15.45 -12.38 -4.60
CA LEU A 440 -16.84 -12.66 -4.96
C LEU A 440 -17.31 -14.07 -4.62
N MET A 441 -16.37 -15.01 -4.45
CA MET A 441 -16.65 -16.42 -4.24
C MET A 441 -16.04 -16.99 -2.96
N GLU A 442 -14.90 -16.45 -2.51
CA GLU A 442 -14.17 -16.97 -1.33
C GLU A 442 -14.38 -16.10 -0.08
N ASP A 443 -15.31 -15.13 -0.13
CA ASP A 443 -15.67 -14.18 0.96
C ASP A 443 -14.47 -13.48 1.60
N VAL A 444 -13.38 -13.32 0.84
CA VAL A 444 -12.22 -12.55 1.29
C VAL A 444 -12.59 -11.08 1.20
N LYS A 445 -12.45 -10.32 2.29
CA LYS A 445 -12.73 -8.88 2.27
C LYS A 445 -11.60 -8.12 1.59
N HIS A 446 -11.91 -6.97 1.03
CA HIS A 446 -10.91 -6.13 0.35
C HIS A 446 -9.76 -5.70 1.27
N GLU A 447 -9.95 -5.51 2.58
CA GLU A 447 -8.83 -5.18 3.48
C GLU A 447 -7.90 -6.36 3.76
N GLN A 448 -8.35 -7.58 3.52
CA GLN A 448 -7.59 -8.82 3.74
C GLN A 448 -6.73 -9.21 2.53
N LEU A 449 -6.88 -8.51 1.40
CA LEU A 449 -6.16 -8.74 0.16
C LEU A 449 -5.01 -7.75 0.01
N LEU A 450 -3.83 -8.27 -0.31
CA LEU A 450 -2.68 -7.48 -0.73
C LEU A 450 -2.13 -8.05 -2.04
N MET A 451 -1.90 -7.18 -3.01
CA MET A 451 -1.19 -7.50 -4.24
C MET A 451 0.09 -6.66 -4.33
N LEU A 452 1.22 -7.33 -4.53
CA LEU A 452 2.53 -6.73 -4.73
C LEU A 452 2.98 -6.90 -6.19
N THR A 453 3.55 -5.81 -6.73
CA THR A 453 4.07 -5.70 -8.10
C THR A 453 5.44 -4.99 -8.09
N PHE A 454 6.16 -5.01 -9.21
CA PHE A 454 7.47 -4.34 -9.33
C PHE A 454 7.40 -2.91 -9.85
N SER A 455 6.30 -2.53 -10.52
CA SER A 455 6.15 -1.20 -11.10
C SER A 455 4.77 -0.61 -10.84
N ARG A 456 4.69 0.71 -10.75
CA ARG A 456 3.42 1.42 -10.59
C ARG A 456 2.54 1.34 -11.82
N ALA A 457 3.15 1.27 -13.00
CA ALA A 457 2.45 0.98 -14.24
C ALA A 457 1.66 -0.34 -14.13
N ALA A 458 2.31 -1.41 -13.63
CA ALA A 458 1.63 -2.69 -13.39
C ALA A 458 0.51 -2.55 -12.36
N ALA A 459 0.78 -1.94 -11.19
CA ALA A 459 -0.26 -1.74 -10.16
C ALA A 459 -1.49 -0.98 -10.68
N THR A 460 -1.27 0.07 -11.48
CA THR A 460 -2.33 0.89 -12.10
C THR A 460 -3.11 0.09 -13.13
N GLU A 461 -2.41 -0.68 -13.96
CA GLU A 461 -3.04 -1.57 -14.94
C GLU A 461 -3.90 -2.64 -14.27
N PHE A 462 -3.40 -3.28 -13.20
CA PHE A 462 -4.18 -4.23 -12.39
C PHE A 462 -5.43 -3.58 -11.82
N LYS A 463 -5.30 -2.40 -11.20
CA LYS A 463 -6.43 -1.66 -10.65
C LYS A 463 -7.48 -1.35 -11.73
N LYS A 464 -7.06 -0.88 -12.90
CA LYS A 464 -7.94 -0.60 -14.05
C LYS A 464 -8.69 -1.83 -14.54
N ARG A 465 -7.97 -2.94 -14.76
CA ARG A 465 -8.57 -4.20 -15.22
C ARG A 465 -9.53 -4.78 -14.17
N LEU A 466 -9.18 -4.67 -12.89
CA LEU A 466 -10.02 -5.11 -11.79
C LEU A 466 -11.28 -4.24 -11.64
N LEU A 467 -11.18 -2.92 -11.76
CA LEU A 467 -12.33 -2.00 -11.79
C LEU A 467 -13.35 -2.40 -12.87
N ALA A 468 -12.89 -2.78 -14.06
CA ALA A 468 -13.77 -3.27 -15.11
C ALA A 468 -14.52 -4.58 -14.75
N LEU A 469 -13.95 -5.39 -13.84
CA LEU A 469 -14.55 -6.64 -13.40
C LEU A 469 -15.43 -6.51 -12.15
N ILE A 470 -15.07 -5.70 -11.16
CA ILE A 470 -15.77 -5.66 -9.86
C ILE A 470 -16.29 -4.27 -9.47
N GLY A 471 -16.10 -3.26 -10.33
CA GLY A 471 -16.51 -1.88 -10.07
C GLY A 471 -15.75 -1.28 -8.88
N ASN A 472 -16.41 -0.38 -8.15
CA ASN A 472 -15.81 0.42 -7.08
C ASN A 472 -15.16 -0.42 -5.96
N ALA A 473 -15.55 -1.68 -5.78
CA ALA A 473 -14.91 -2.60 -4.84
C ALA A 473 -13.38 -2.71 -5.06
N ALA A 474 -12.92 -2.57 -6.31
CA ALA A 474 -11.50 -2.60 -6.67
C ALA A 474 -10.68 -1.46 -6.04
N HIS A 475 -11.29 -0.33 -5.68
CA HIS A 475 -10.58 0.77 -5.03
C HIS A 475 -10.14 0.45 -3.60
N TYR A 476 -10.77 -0.54 -2.96
CA TYR A 476 -10.47 -0.89 -1.58
C TYR A 476 -9.40 -1.97 -1.43
N ILE A 477 -9.06 -2.68 -2.52
CA ILE A 477 -7.97 -3.66 -2.54
C ILE A 477 -6.63 -2.95 -2.60
N GLU A 478 -5.69 -3.37 -1.77
CA GLU A 478 -4.33 -2.84 -1.79
C GLU A 478 -3.51 -3.49 -2.91
N ILE A 479 -3.36 -2.77 -4.03
CA ILE A 479 -2.47 -3.15 -5.15
C ILE A 479 -1.31 -2.15 -5.17
N LYS A 480 -0.12 -2.60 -4.81
CA LYS A 480 1.04 -1.73 -4.55
C LYS A 480 2.33 -2.31 -5.13
N THR A 481 3.36 -1.48 -5.17
CA THR A 481 4.73 -1.99 -5.33
C THR A 481 5.28 -2.43 -3.96
N PHE A 482 6.33 -3.26 -3.94
CA PHE A 482 7.03 -3.62 -2.70
C PHE A 482 7.44 -2.38 -1.88
N HIS A 483 8.08 -1.41 -2.54
CA HIS A 483 8.51 -0.16 -1.93
C HIS A 483 7.34 0.67 -1.42
N SER A 484 6.31 0.90 -2.26
CA SER A 484 5.12 1.68 -1.86
C SER A 484 4.43 1.06 -0.64
N TYR A 485 4.37 -0.28 -0.57
CA TYR A 485 3.83 -0.99 0.59
C TYR A 485 4.70 -0.82 1.85
N CYS A 486 6.02 -0.91 1.75
CA CYS A 486 6.93 -0.63 2.86
C CYS A 486 6.82 0.82 3.37
N PHE A 487 6.81 1.81 2.46
CA PHE A 487 6.58 3.21 2.82
C PHE A 487 5.23 3.40 3.53
N ASP A 488 4.19 2.72 3.05
CA ASP A 488 2.90 2.70 3.71
C ASP A 488 2.98 2.13 5.13
N LEU A 489 3.58 0.96 5.32
CA LEU A 489 3.73 0.32 6.64
C LEU A 489 4.48 1.22 7.63
N LEU A 490 5.53 1.89 7.18
CA LEU A 490 6.34 2.78 8.00
C LEU A 490 5.74 4.19 8.16
N GLY A 491 4.67 4.52 7.43
CA GLY A 491 4.05 5.84 7.52
C GLY A 491 4.86 6.95 6.87
N LYS A 492 5.67 6.63 5.86
CA LYS A 492 6.57 7.56 5.19
C LYS A 492 6.10 7.88 3.77
N VAL A 493 6.43 9.07 3.30
CA VAL A 493 6.22 9.50 1.92
C VAL A 493 7.29 8.83 1.05
N GLY A 494 6.87 8.26 -0.09
CA GLY A 494 7.80 7.58 -0.99
C GLY A 494 8.80 8.55 -1.60
N SER A 495 10.09 8.23 -1.54
CA SER A 495 11.15 8.92 -2.27
C SER A 495 12.16 7.92 -2.86
N LEU A 496 12.58 8.16 -4.11
CA LEU A 496 13.56 7.32 -4.81
C LEU A 496 14.89 7.23 -4.04
N ASP A 497 15.30 8.31 -3.36
CA ASP A 497 16.59 8.33 -2.63
C ASP A 497 16.59 7.47 -1.35
N LYS A 498 15.42 7.03 -0.87
CA LYS A 498 15.25 6.21 0.35
C LYS A 498 14.83 4.76 0.03
N SER A 499 14.71 4.38 -1.26
CA SER A 499 14.17 3.06 -1.65
C SER A 499 15.07 1.90 -1.26
N ASP A 500 16.39 2.06 -1.28
CA ASP A 500 17.29 0.91 -1.19
C ASP A 500 17.37 0.31 0.23
N THR A 501 17.02 1.08 1.26
CA THR A 501 17.02 0.61 2.66
C THR A 501 15.63 0.37 3.23
N ILE A 502 14.56 0.84 2.55
CA ILE A 502 13.20 0.81 3.10
C ILE A 502 12.72 -0.61 3.39
N LEU A 503 13.06 -1.60 2.55
CA LEU A 503 12.66 -2.99 2.75
C LEU A 503 13.28 -3.55 4.02
N LYS A 504 14.61 -3.41 4.18
CA LYS A 504 15.35 -3.91 5.35
C LYS A 504 14.84 -3.30 6.64
N THR A 505 14.69 -1.97 6.68
CA THR A 505 14.14 -1.27 7.84
C THR A 505 12.70 -1.71 8.14
N THR A 506 11.89 -1.95 7.11
CA THR A 506 10.51 -2.44 7.30
C THR A 506 10.50 -3.85 7.90
N ILE A 507 11.34 -4.76 7.38
CA ILE A 507 11.47 -6.13 7.90
C ILE A 507 11.88 -6.13 9.37
N GLU A 508 12.90 -5.34 9.74
CA GLU A 508 13.33 -5.18 11.12
C GLU A 508 12.19 -4.68 12.01
N LYS A 509 11.47 -3.65 11.58
CA LYS A 509 10.33 -3.10 12.32
C LYS A 509 9.16 -4.08 12.46
N ILE A 510 8.89 -4.90 11.43
CA ILE A 510 7.89 -5.96 11.52
C ILE A 510 8.31 -6.99 12.58
N LYS A 511 9.56 -7.45 12.53
CA LYS A 511 10.10 -8.43 13.50
C LYS A 511 10.11 -7.91 14.93
N ASN A 512 10.31 -6.61 15.12
CA ASN A 512 10.25 -5.95 16.42
C ASN A 512 8.82 -5.65 16.91
N GLY A 513 7.78 -5.92 16.10
CA GLY A 513 6.39 -5.60 16.45
C GLY A 513 6.06 -4.10 16.43
N GLU A 514 6.85 -3.30 15.71
CA GLU A 514 6.68 -1.84 15.60
C GLU A 514 5.69 -1.43 14.49
N VAL A 515 5.19 -2.38 13.71
CA VAL A 515 4.23 -2.18 12.62
C VAL A 515 2.85 -2.65 13.05
N GLU A 516 1.81 -1.88 12.72
CA GLU A 516 0.41 -2.22 13.03
C GLU A 516 0.03 -3.61 12.48
N ALA A 517 -0.38 -4.53 13.37
CA ALA A 517 -0.64 -5.93 13.04
C ALA A 517 -1.64 -6.09 11.88
N ASN A 518 -2.76 -5.35 11.90
CA ASN A 518 -3.80 -5.41 10.84
C ASN A 518 -3.29 -5.04 9.44
N ARG A 519 -2.14 -4.37 9.33
CA ARG A 519 -1.54 -4.02 8.04
C ARG A 519 -0.70 -5.15 7.49
N ILE A 520 -0.10 -5.98 8.34
CA ILE A 520 0.78 -7.09 7.97
C ILE A 520 0.08 -8.46 8.00
N THR A 521 -1.01 -8.63 8.75
CA THR A 521 -1.80 -9.86 8.86
C THR A 521 -2.86 -9.99 7.77
N LYS A 522 -2.46 -9.75 6.51
CA LYS A 522 -3.33 -9.95 5.34
C LYS A 522 -3.65 -11.44 5.18
N THR A 523 -4.89 -11.79 4.84
CA THR A 523 -5.29 -13.20 4.64
C THR A 523 -4.75 -13.74 3.32
N VAL A 524 -4.66 -12.91 2.28
CA VAL A 524 -4.17 -13.33 0.97
C VAL A 524 -3.16 -12.33 0.42
N LEU A 525 -2.00 -12.84 0.04
CA LEU A 525 -0.93 -12.11 -0.64
C LEU A 525 -0.79 -12.63 -2.06
N VAL A 526 -0.89 -11.73 -3.04
CA VAL A 526 -0.71 -12.00 -4.46
C VAL A 526 0.57 -11.30 -4.93
N ILE A 527 1.45 -12.02 -5.62
CA ILE A 527 2.73 -11.50 -6.11
C ILE A 527 2.76 -11.68 -7.63
N ASP A 528 2.94 -10.57 -8.34
CA ASP A 528 3.18 -10.56 -9.79
C ASP A 528 4.68 -10.51 -10.10
N GLU A 529 5.07 -11.03 -11.26
CA GLU A 529 6.45 -11.13 -11.74
C GLU A 529 7.45 -11.70 -10.70
N ALA A 530 7.03 -12.72 -9.97
CA ALA A 530 7.79 -13.32 -8.86
C ALA A 530 9.20 -13.83 -9.26
N GLN A 531 9.49 -14.01 -10.55
CA GLN A 531 10.85 -14.31 -11.01
C GLN A 531 11.85 -13.17 -10.77
N ASP A 532 11.38 -11.92 -10.66
CA ASP A 532 12.23 -10.73 -10.56
C ASP A 532 12.49 -10.31 -9.11
N MET A 533 12.07 -11.11 -8.13
CA MET A 533 12.31 -10.85 -6.72
C MET A 533 13.81 -10.84 -6.42
N ASN A 534 14.23 -9.92 -5.56
CA ASN A 534 15.54 -9.91 -4.93
C ASN A 534 15.48 -10.48 -3.49
N ALA A 535 16.63 -10.52 -2.83
CA ALA A 535 16.77 -11.06 -1.47
C ALA A 535 15.88 -10.34 -0.43
N ASP A 536 15.80 -9.01 -0.49
CA ASP A 536 15.07 -8.20 0.48
C ASP A 536 13.56 -8.31 0.26
N GLU A 537 13.10 -8.37 -1.01
CA GLU A 537 11.69 -8.58 -1.37
C GLU A 537 11.21 -9.97 -0.94
N PHE A 538 12.04 -10.99 -1.16
CA PHE A 538 11.75 -12.34 -0.68
C PHE A 538 11.71 -12.41 0.85
N ALA A 539 12.67 -11.76 1.54
CA ALA A 539 12.69 -11.67 3.00
C ALA A 539 11.47 -10.94 3.57
N LEU A 540 10.93 -9.93 2.87
CA LEU A 540 9.68 -9.29 3.25
C LEU A 540 8.51 -10.29 3.19
N ILE A 541 8.41 -11.06 2.10
CA ILE A 541 7.33 -12.06 1.93
C ILE A 541 7.40 -13.12 3.02
N THR A 542 8.58 -13.67 3.30
CA THR A 542 8.73 -14.68 4.36
C THR A 542 8.39 -14.09 5.73
N THR A 543 8.85 -12.87 6.02
CA THR A 543 8.49 -12.18 7.28
C THR A 543 6.97 -11.96 7.40
N LEU A 544 6.27 -11.61 6.33
CA LEU A 544 4.81 -11.47 6.34
C LEU A 544 4.10 -12.82 6.59
N MET A 545 4.59 -13.89 5.97
CA MET A 545 4.08 -15.25 6.18
C MET A 545 4.33 -15.75 7.63
N GLU A 546 5.46 -15.40 8.23
CA GLU A 546 5.77 -15.71 9.63
C GLU A 546 4.82 -14.98 10.60
N GLN A 547 4.41 -13.75 10.28
CA GLN A 547 3.48 -12.97 11.11
C GLN A 547 2.02 -13.41 10.96
N ASN A 548 1.68 -14.12 9.88
CA ASN A 548 0.36 -14.70 9.69
C ASN A 548 0.49 -16.10 9.11
N GLU A 549 0.55 -17.10 9.99
CA GLU A 549 0.65 -18.51 9.58
C GLU A 549 -0.48 -18.92 8.63
N GLU A 550 -1.67 -18.33 8.68
CA GLU A 550 -2.79 -18.68 7.79
C GLU A 550 -2.80 -17.88 6.47
N MET A 551 -1.78 -17.05 6.22
CA MET A 551 -1.67 -16.28 4.99
C MET A 551 -1.61 -17.22 3.78
N ARG A 552 -2.50 -16.96 2.82
CA ARG A 552 -2.52 -17.61 1.51
C ARG A 552 -1.63 -16.83 0.55
N VAL A 553 -0.63 -17.47 -0.06
CA VAL A 553 0.28 -16.78 -0.99
C VAL A 553 0.13 -17.31 -2.41
N ILE A 554 -0.13 -16.42 -3.36
CA ILE A 554 -0.26 -16.73 -4.79
C ILE A 554 0.86 -15.98 -5.54
N ALA A 555 1.92 -16.69 -5.90
CA ALA A 555 3.05 -16.13 -6.64
C ALA A 555 2.95 -16.52 -8.12
N VAL A 556 3.01 -15.54 -9.01
CA VAL A 556 2.96 -15.74 -10.47
C VAL A 556 4.22 -15.20 -11.08
N GLY A 557 4.87 -15.99 -11.94
CA GLY A 557 6.10 -15.56 -12.59
C GLY A 557 6.48 -16.38 -13.81
N ASP A 558 7.39 -15.84 -14.61
CA ASP A 558 8.03 -16.50 -15.75
C ASP A 558 9.54 -16.57 -15.52
N ASP A 559 10.04 -17.70 -15.03
CA ASP A 559 11.46 -17.90 -14.71
C ASP A 559 12.40 -17.74 -15.91
N ASP A 560 11.90 -17.91 -17.14
CA ASP A 560 12.70 -17.71 -18.35
C ASP A 560 12.86 -16.22 -18.71
N GLN A 561 12.10 -15.33 -18.06
CA GLN A 561 12.17 -13.88 -18.26
C GLN A 561 12.93 -13.14 -17.15
N ASN A 562 13.62 -13.84 -16.25
CA ASN A 562 14.45 -13.18 -15.24
C ASN A 562 15.71 -12.58 -15.87
N ILE A 563 15.73 -11.26 -16.06
CA ILE A 563 16.82 -10.52 -16.74
C ILE A 563 17.34 -9.33 -15.92
N TYR A 564 16.94 -9.23 -14.65
CA TYR A 564 17.42 -8.19 -13.73
C TYR A 564 18.43 -8.76 -12.72
N GLU A 565 19.13 -9.85 -13.06
CA GLU A 565 20.12 -10.50 -12.19
C GLU A 565 21.23 -9.53 -11.76
N PHE A 566 21.64 -8.61 -12.64
CA PHE A 566 22.55 -7.50 -12.32
C PHE A 566 22.06 -6.54 -11.22
N ARG A 567 20.75 -6.55 -10.90
CA ARG A 567 20.13 -5.81 -9.78
C ARG A 567 19.86 -6.71 -8.56
N GLY A 568 20.36 -7.95 -8.57
CA GLY A 568 20.18 -8.93 -7.49
C GLY A 568 18.91 -9.76 -7.58
N SER A 569 18.13 -9.68 -8.67
CA SER A 569 16.94 -10.53 -8.83
C SER A 569 17.31 -11.99 -9.11
N SER A 570 16.51 -12.94 -8.66
CA SER A 570 16.71 -14.37 -8.98
C SER A 570 15.41 -15.16 -9.00
N SER A 571 15.18 -15.95 -10.07
CA SER A 571 14.11 -16.97 -10.07
C SER A 571 14.30 -18.05 -8.99
N GLY A 572 15.49 -18.12 -8.39
CA GLY A 572 15.79 -18.97 -7.24
C GLY A 572 14.86 -18.70 -6.05
N TYR A 573 14.41 -17.47 -5.83
CA TYR A 573 13.48 -17.15 -4.74
C TYR A 573 12.08 -17.70 -4.99
N LEU A 574 11.61 -17.71 -6.24
CA LEU A 574 10.36 -18.38 -6.60
C LEU A 574 10.47 -19.90 -6.36
N LYS A 575 11.61 -20.50 -6.71
CA LYS A 575 11.88 -21.91 -6.42
C LYS A 575 11.94 -22.19 -4.91
N GLN A 576 12.57 -21.29 -4.15
CA GLN A 576 12.67 -21.37 -2.70
C GLN A 576 11.28 -21.29 -2.05
N PHE A 577 10.45 -20.32 -2.46
CA PHE A 577 9.05 -20.22 -2.07
C PHE A 577 8.30 -21.52 -2.32
N MET A 578 8.40 -22.08 -3.53
CA MET A 578 7.73 -23.35 -3.88
C MET A 578 8.12 -24.49 -2.94
N THR A 579 9.41 -24.57 -2.60
CA THR A 579 9.97 -25.65 -1.79
C THR A 579 9.61 -25.49 -0.30
N GLU A 580 9.83 -24.30 0.26
CA GLU A 580 9.66 -24.02 1.69
C GLU A 580 8.19 -23.97 2.08
N SER A 581 7.36 -23.35 1.24
CA SER A 581 5.93 -23.17 1.52
C SER A 581 5.05 -24.33 1.04
N LYS A 582 5.67 -25.35 0.41
CA LYS A 582 5.01 -26.49 -0.26
C LYS A 582 3.90 -26.03 -1.21
N ALA A 583 4.19 -25.00 -2.02
CA ALA A 583 3.20 -24.39 -2.89
C ALA A 583 2.74 -25.35 -4.00
N ALA A 584 1.44 -25.34 -4.29
CA ALA A 584 0.88 -26.01 -5.46
C ALA A 584 1.45 -25.39 -6.74
N ARG A 585 1.96 -26.23 -7.65
CA ARG A 585 2.59 -25.80 -8.90
C ARG A 585 1.57 -25.89 -10.04
N HIS A 586 1.35 -24.78 -10.74
CA HIS A 586 0.57 -24.74 -11.98
C HIS A 586 1.41 -24.15 -13.12
N GLU A 587 1.31 -24.71 -14.32
CA GLU A 587 1.99 -24.17 -15.51
C GLU A 587 0.99 -23.52 -16.48
N LEU A 588 1.17 -22.24 -16.80
CA LEU A 588 0.40 -21.54 -17.84
C LEU A 588 1.19 -21.49 -19.14
N ILE A 589 0.99 -22.50 -19.98
CA ILE A 589 1.78 -22.71 -21.21
C ILE A 589 1.10 -22.27 -22.50
N GLU A 590 -0.20 -22.00 -22.48
CA GLU A 590 -0.93 -21.56 -23.68
C GLU A 590 -0.58 -20.10 -24.01
N ASN A 591 0.08 -19.83 -25.14
CA ASN A 591 0.41 -18.49 -25.61
C ASN A 591 -0.70 -17.93 -26.51
N TYR A 592 -1.30 -16.82 -26.10
CA TYR A 592 -2.35 -16.12 -26.84
C TYR A 592 -1.81 -14.95 -27.69
N ARG A 593 -0.53 -14.59 -27.49
CA ARG A 593 0.07 -13.36 -28.00
C ARG A 593 0.69 -13.52 -29.39
N SER A 594 1.54 -14.52 -29.55
CA SER A 594 2.44 -14.66 -30.69
C SER A 594 1.97 -15.72 -31.65
N LYS A 595 2.34 -15.59 -32.93
CA LYS A 595 2.08 -16.58 -33.98
C LYS A 595 2.75 -17.92 -33.70
N ASN A 596 2.22 -18.98 -34.31
CA ASN A 596 2.59 -20.36 -33.99
C ASN A 596 4.09 -20.64 -34.18
N ASN A 597 4.64 -20.36 -35.36
CA ASN A 597 6.06 -20.55 -35.66
C ASN A 597 7.00 -19.71 -34.77
N LEU A 598 6.61 -18.51 -34.32
CA LEU A 598 7.42 -17.70 -33.39
C LEU A 598 7.53 -18.40 -32.02
N VAL A 599 6.44 -19.01 -31.55
CA VAL A 599 6.43 -19.81 -30.32
C VAL A 599 7.26 -21.09 -30.48
N GLU A 600 7.16 -21.77 -31.61
CA GLU A 600 8.00 -22.94 -31.93
C GLU A 600 9.50 -22.59 -31.92
N PHE A 601 9.87 -21.52 -32.61
CA PHE A 601 11.24 -21.01 -32.69
C PHE A 601 11.81 -20.70 -31.29
N THR A 602 11.05 -19.99 -30.46
CA THR A 602 11.46 -19.64 -29.09
C THR A 602 11.50 -20.85 -28.15
N ASN A 603 10.61 -21.84 -28.32
CA ASN A 603 10.69 -23.13 -27.62
C ASN A 603 11.95 -23.93 -27.99
N GLY A 604 12.39 -23.84 -29.25
CA GLY A 604 13.65 -24.42 -29.68
C GLY A 604 14.85 -23.78 -28.97
N PHE A 605 14.81 -22.46 -28.80
CA PHE A 605 15.86 -21.71 -28.11
C PHE A 605 15.88 -21.92 -26.60
N VAL A 606 14.72 -21.85 -25.92
CA VAL A 606 14.63 -21.84 -24.46
C VAL A 606 15.21 -23.10 -23.80
N LYS A 607 15.22 -24.24 -24.52
CA LYS A 607 15.86 -25.49 -24.10
C LYS A 607 17.37 -25.36 -23.80
N LYS A 608 18.01 -24.31 -24.31
CA LYS A 608 19.43 -24.02 -24.06
C LYS A 608 19.69 -23.36 -22.70
N ILE A 609 18.65 -22.87 -22.02
CA ILE A 609 18.73 -22.26 -20.68
C ILE A 609 18.71 -23.39 -19.64
N ARG A 610 19.65 -23.40 -18.70
CA ARG A 610 19.72 -24.44 -17.65
C ARG A 610 18.87 -24.02 -16.46
N HIS A 611 18.54 -25.00 -15.60
CA HIS A 611 17.84 -24.79 -14.33
C HIS A 611 16.48 -24.08 -14.43
N ARG A 612 15.76 -24.28 -15.53
CA ARG A 612 14.39 -23.79 -15.70
C ARG A 612 13.44 -24.45 -14.70
N LEU A 613 12.43 -23.71 -14.27
CA LEU A 613 11.34 -24.20 -13.43
C LEU A 613 10.23 -24.82 -14.26
N LYS A 614 10.01 -24.37 -15.50
CA LYS A 614 8.99 -24.94 -16.40
C LYS A 614 9.51 -26.17 -17.14
N GLU A 615 8.70 -27.21 -17.17
CA GLU A 615 9.01 -28.46 -17.89
C GLU A 615 8.27 -28.55 -19.22
N THR A 616 7.04 -28.05 -19.28
CA THR A 616 6.21 -28.18 -20.47
C THR A 616 6.52 -27.08 -21.51
N PRO A 617 6.66 -27.41 -22.80
CA PRO A 617 6.80 -26.42 -23.87
C PRO A 617 5.57 -25.50 -23.96
N ILE A 618 5.79 -24.26 -24.42
CA ILE A 618 4.72 -23.29 -24.63
C ILE A 618 3.93 -23.68 -25.88
N ALA A 619 2.59 -23.65 -25.81
CA ALA A 619 1.73 -23.98 -26.94
C ALA A 619 1.05 -22.73 -27.48
N ALA A 620 1.24 -22.39 -28.75
CA ALA A 620 0.52 -21.27 -29.36
C ALA A 620 -0.97 -21.60 -29.50
N LYS A 621 -1.84 -20.65 -29.13
CA LYS A 621 -3.28 -20.76 -29.37
C LYS A 621 -3.67 -20.33 -30.78
N GLN A 622 -2.91 -19.39 -31.34
CA GLN A 622 -3.04 -18.98 -32.74
C GLN A 622 -2.47 -20.09 -33.62
N THR A 623 -3.19 -20.46 -34.67
CA THR A 623 -2.77 -21.54 -35.59
C THR A 623 -2.05 -21.02 -36.83
N ASP A 624 -2.11 -19.71 -37.10
CA ASP A 624 -1.44 -19.08 -38.23
C ASP A 624 0.00 -18.71 -37.89
N ASN A 625 0.84 -18.69 -38.92
CA ASN A 625 2.26 -18.39 -38.83
C ASN A 625 2.56 -16.92 -39.14
N GLY A 626 3.55 -16.39 -38.43
CA GLY A 626 4.18 -15.11 -38.68
C GLY A 626 5.38 -15.24 -39.61
N HIS A 627 6.21 -14.19 -39.66
CA HIS A 627 7.46 -14.20 -40.40
C HIS A 627 8.65 -14.16 -39.44
N ILE A 628 9.63 -15.04 -39.67
CA ILE A 628 10.89 -15.06 -38.91
C ILE A 628 12.02 -14.93 -39.92
N LYS A 629 12.89 -13.93 -39.73
CA LYS A 629 14.05 -13.70 -40.59
C LYS A 629 15.31 -13.65 -39.75
N LEU A 630 16.29 -14.49 -40.10
CA LEU A 630 17.63 -14.46 -39.54
C LEU A 630 18.60 -13.97 -40.60
N VAL A 631 19.28 -12.85 -40.31
CA VAL A 631 20.29 -12.27 -41.20
C VAL A 631 21.65 -12.43 -40.56
N HIS A 632 22.47 -13.33 -41.11
CA HIS A 632 23.81 -13.63 -40.60
C HIS A 632 24.85 -12.77 -41.32
N TYR A 633 25.66 -12.04 -40.56
CA TYR A 633 26.70 -11.15 -41.07
C TYR A 633 28.09 -11.75 -40.86
N GLN A 634 28.94 -11.73 -41.89
CA GLN A 634 30.34 -12.18 -41.78
C GLN A 634 31.28 -11.10 -41.18
N ASN A 635 30.89 -9.82 -41.29
CA ASN A 635 31.67 -8.67 -40.85
C ASN A 635 30.91 -7.86 -39.78
N GLY A 636 31.62 -7.04 -39.01
CA GLY A 636 31.00 -6.11 -38.04
C GLY A 636 30.32 -4.88 -38.68
N ASN A 637 29.59 -4.11 -37.87
CA ASN A 637 28.73 -2.96 -38.17
C ASN A 637 27.32 -3.31 -38.65
N LEU A 638 26.50 -3.89 -37.78
CA LEU A 638 25.14 -4.35 -38.11
C LEU A 638 24.12 -3.20 -38.20
N ILE A 639 24.42 -2.03 -37.61
CA ILE A 639 23.49 -0.90 -37.47
C ILE A 639 22.98 -0.40 -38.83
N SER A 640 23.88 -0.13 -39.78
CA SER A 640 23.52 0.39 -41.10
C SER A 640 22.66 -0.61 -41.87
N ALA A 641 23.06 -1.89 -41.85
CA ALA A 641 22.34 -2.96 -42.52
C ALA A 641 20.93 -3.18 -41.94
N LEU A 642 20.81 -3.18 -40.61
CA LEU A 642 19.54 -3.28 -39.91
C LEU A 642 18.61 -2.12 -40.27
N VAL A 643 19.11 -0.88 -40.30
CA VAL A 643 18.28 0.27 -40.66
C VAL A 643 17.81 0.18 -42.11
N GLN A 644 18.66 -0.25 -43.04
CA GLN A 644 18.25 -0.48 -44.43
C GLN A 644 17.18 -1.58 -44.54
N ASP A 645 17.31 -2.66 -43.78
CA ASP A 645 16.29 -3.72 -43.76
C ASP A 645 14.94 -3.17 -43.26
N ILE A 646 14.94 -2.37 -42.19
CA ILE A 646 13.74 -1.70 -41.66
C ILE A 646 13.11 -0.79 -42.73
N LEU A 647 13.91 0.02 -43.42
CA LEU A 647 13.42 0.94 -44.46
C LEU A 647 12.81 0.22 -45.66
N SER A 648 13.33 -0.96 -46.00
CA SER A 648 12.82 -1.78 -47.10
C SER A 648 11.61 -2.65 -46.69
N THR A 649 11.34 -2.78 -45.39
CA THR A 649 10.25 -3.61 -44.87
C THR A 649 8.93 -2.82 -44.82
N GLY A 650 7.86 -3.38 -45.38
CA GLY A 650 6.51 -2.84 -45.21
C GLY A 650 6.00 -3.04 -43.78
N LEU A 651 6.24 -2.07 -42.90
CA LEU A 651 5.85 -2.15 -41.49
C LEU A 651 4.35 -1.87 -41.31
N ALA A 652 3.62 -2.85 -40.77
CA ALA A 652 2.24 -2.68 -40.33
C ALA A 652 2.13 -2.94 -38.82
N GLY A 653 1.50 -2.04 -38.09
CA GLY A 653 1.34 -2.14 -36.63
C GLY A 653 2.58 -1.66 -35.86
N THR A 654 2.57 -1.91 -34.54
CA THR A 654 3.62 -1.40 -33.64
C THR A 654 4.97 -2.07 -33.92
N THR A 655 6.03 -1.27 -33.98
CA THR A 655 7.38 -1.75 -34.32
C THR A 655 8.39 -1.38 -33.25
N CYS A 656 9.29 -2.32 -32.93
CA CYS A 656 10.40 -2.06 -32.02
C CYS A 656 11.72 -2.64 -32.52
N VAL A 657 12.81 -1.90 -32.28
CA VAL A 657 14.19 -2.35 -32.45
C VAL A 657 14.83 -2.54 -31.09
N LEU A 658 15.38 -3.73 -30.86
CA LEU A 658 16.02 -4.13 -29.61
C LEU A 658 17.52 -4.30 -29.81
N THR A 659 18.28 -3.61 -28.96
CA THR A 659 19.75 -3.63 -28.97
C THR A 659 20.30 -4.07 -27.61
N LYS A 660 21.60 -4.34 -27.55
CA LYS A 660 22.27 -4.67 -26.29
C LYS A 660 22.59 -3.40 -25.50
N THR A 661 23.12 -2.38 -26.17
CA THR A 661 23.60 -1.15 -25.53
C THR A 661 22.74 0.06 -25.86
N ASN A 662 22.78 1.08 -24.97
CA ASN A 662 22.07 2.34 -25.21
C ASN A 662 22.68 3.10 -26.40
N ASP A 663 23.99 2.96 -26.63
CA ASP A 663 24.69 3.62 -27.74
C ASP A 663 24.20 3.11 -29.09
N GLU A 664 24.07 1.78 -29.24
CA GLU A 664 23.45 1.15 -30.42
C GLU A 664 22.03 1.64 -30.64
N ALA A 665 21.20 1.64 -29.59
CA ALA A 665 19.81 2.08 -29.65
C ALA A 665 19.70 3.54 -30.13
N LEU A 666 20.62 4.38 -29.68
CA LEU A 666 20.65 5.79 -30.02
C LEU A 666 21.11 6.03 -31.45
N GLN A 667 22.15 5.32 -31.91
CA GLN A 667 22.59 5.38 -33.30
C GLN A 667 21.49 4.95 -34.27
N ILE A 668 20.81 3.82 -33.99
CA ILE A 668 19.68 3.35 -34.80
C ILE A 668 18.55 4.39 -34.82
N THR A 669 18.20 4.96 -33.67
CA THR A 669 17.15 6.01 -33.59
C THR A 669 17.50 7.20 -34.48
N GLY A 670 18.74 7.70 -34.41
CA GLY A 670 19.21 8.81 -35.22
C GLY A 670 19.14 8.53 -36.72
N LEU A 671 19.58 7.35 -37.15
CA LEU A 671 19.54 6.95 -38.56
C LEU A 671 18.11 6.78 -39.08
N LEU A 672 17.19 6.23 -38.27
CA LEU A 672 15.78 6.13 -38.64
C LEU A 672 15.17 7.53 -38.86
N LEU A 673 15.41 8.46 -37.93
CA LEU A 673 14.94 9.84 -38.05
C LEU A 673 15.51 10.55 -39.30
N LYS A 674 16.81 10.35 -39.57
CA LYS A 674 17.47 10.91 -40.76
C LYS A 674 16.85 10.41 -42.06
N ASN A 675 16.42 9.15 -42.11
CA ASN A 675 15.76 8.56 -43.26
C ASN A 675 14.24 8.82 -43.28
N GLY A 676 13.75 9.79 -42.48
CA GLY A 676 12.35 10.22 -42.49
C GLY A 676 11.39 9.30 -41.72
N MET A 677 11.88 8.30 -40.99
CA MET A 677 11.06 7.41 -40.17
C MET A 677 10.78 8.06 -38.81
N GLN A 678 9.55 7.95 -38.33
CA GLN A 678 9.21 8.40 -36.98
C GLN A 678 9.77 7.39 -35.95
N ALA A 679 10.83 7.75 -35.24
CA ALA A 679 11.46 6.88 -34.23
C ALA A 679 11.57 7.54 -32.86
N LYS A 680 11.41 6.75 -31.79
CA LYS A 680 11.55 7.20 -30.39
C LYS A 680 12.41 6.21 -29.59
N LEU A 681 13.40 6.72 -28.87
CA LEU A 681 14.19 5.93 -27.93
C LEU A 681 13.43 5.76 -26.60
N ILE A 682 13.31 4.52 -26.10
CA ILE A 682 12.83 4.25 -24.74
C ILE A 682 13.97 4.52 -23.75
N GLN A 683 13.83 5.59 -22.96
CA GLN A 683 14.86 6.09 -22.05
C GLN A 683 14.45 5.94 -20.59
N SER A 684 15.41 5.59 -19.74
CA SER A 684 15.35 5.75 -18.29
C SER A 684 15.79 7.16 -17.90
N ASN A 685 15.23 7.71 -16.82
CA ASN A 685 15.66 8.97 -16.21
C ASN A 685 16.92 8.78 -15.33
N ASP A 686 17.91 8.05 -15.82
CA ASP A 686 19.11 7.71 -15.05
C ASP A 686 19.78 8.99 -14.51
N GLY A 687 19.74 9.16 -13.19
CA GLY A 687 20.34 10.29 -12.49
C GLY A 687 19.36 11.34 -11.94
N PHE A 688 18.05 11.34 -12.27
CA PHE A 688 17.10 12.30 -11.70
C PHE A 688 15.68 11.75 -11.52
N GLY A 689 14.97 12.21 -10.49
CA GLY A 689 13.56 11.88 -10.28
C GLY A 689 12.63 12.64 -11.24
N LEU A 690 11.51 12.02 -11.65
CA LEU A 690 10.56 12.61 -12.60
C LEU A 690 9.99 13.96 -12.13
N GLN A 691 9.88 14.16 -10.81
CA GLN A 691 9.48 15.42 -10.19
C GLN A 691 10.40 16.60 -10.51
N ASN A 692 11.65 16.32 -10.89
CA ASN A 692 12.65 17.34 -11.23
C ASN A 692 12.58 17.73 -12.71
N LEU A 693 11.81 17.04 -13.55
CA LEU A 693 11.62 17.43 -14.95
C LEU A 693 10.88 18.77 -15.03
N ALA A 694 11.35 19.72 -15.84
CA ALA A 694 10.83 21.08 -15.85
C ALA A 694 9.33 21.17 -16.14
N GLU A 695 8.82 20.35 -17.07
CA GLU A 695 7.40 20.25 -17.41
C GLU A 695 6.56 19.77 -16.21
N VAL A 696 7.08 18.79 -15.47
CA VAL A 696 6.38 18.17 -14.34
C VAL A 696 6.43 19.07 -13.12
N ARG A 697 7.58 19.68 -12.84
CA ARG A 697 7.74 20.66 -11.76
C ARG A 697 6.80 21.85 -11.97
N PHE A 698 6.73 22.36 -13.20
CA PHE A 698 5.79 23.44 -13.52
C PHE A 698 4.33 23.05 -13.29
N LEU A 699 3.93 21.85 -13.70
CA LEU A 699 2.58 21.36 -13.43
C LEU A 699 2.29 21.30 -11.92
N LEU A 700 3.24 20.81 -11.12
CA LEU A 700 3.13 20.78 -9.65
C LEU A 700 3.01 22.19 -9.05
N ASP A 701 3.76 23.15 -9.59
CA ASP A 701 3.72 24.56 -9.16
C ASP A 701 2.37 25.21 -9.52
N GLU A 702 1.81 24.94 -10.70
CA GLU A 702 0.48 25.45 -11.11
C GLU A 702 -0.66 24.87 -10.28
N ILE A 703 -0.52 23.63 -9.79
CA ILE A 703 -1.46 23.04 -8.83
C ILE A 703 -1.35 23.74 -7.45
N SER A 704 -0.22 24.39 -7.16
CA SER A 704 0.11 25.00 -5.87
C SER A 704 -0.37 26.44 -5.69
N VAL A 705 -1.25 26.95 -6.56
CA VAL A 705 -1.79 28.32 -6.45
C VAL A 705 -2.79 28.39 -5.29
N GLY A 706 -2.27 28.51 -4.07
CA GLY A 706 -3.01 28.68 -2.80
C GLY A 706 -2.42 27.82 -1.67
N ASP A 707 -1.89 28.43 -0.61
CA ASP A 707 -1.17 27.76 0.49
C ASP A 707 -2.00 26.74 1.31
N ASP A 708 -3.33 26.70 1.15
CA ASP A 708 -4.24 25.83 1.93
C ASP A 708 -5.00 24.78 1.08
N VAL A 709 -4.79 24.68 -0.24
CA VAL A 709 -5.59 23.80 -1.11
C VAL A 709 -4.95 22.41 -1.26
N LYS A 710 -5.25 21.50 -0.32
CA LYS A 710 -4.78 20.09 -0.38
C LYS A 710 -5.57 19.23 -1.37
N MET A 711 -6.85 19.54 -1.54
CA MET A 711 -7.75 18.92 -2.51
C MET A 711 -7.79 19.77 -3.76
N VAL A 712 -7.39 19.21 -4.89
CA VAL A 712 -7.35 19.94 -6.16
C VAL A 712 -8.73 19.92 -6.80
N SER A 713 -9.36 21.09 -6.94
CA SER A 713 -10.62 21.20 -7.67
C SER A 713 -10.41 20.89 -9.15
N ASP A 714 -11.48 20.43 -9.83
CA ASP A 714 -11.40 20.17 -11.26
C ASP A 714 -11.04 21.43 -12.06
N GLU A 715 -11.48 22.61 -11.61
CA GLU A 715 -11.12 23.89 -12.24
C GLU A 715 -9.61 24.18 -12.16
N VAL A 716 -9.00 24.04 -10.97
CA VAL A 716 -7.56 24.24 -10.78
C VAL A 716 -6.78 23.21 -11.58
N TRP A 717 -7.22 21.94 -11.57
CA TRP A 717 -6.58 20.87 -12.32
C TRP A 717 -6.62 21.11 -13.83
N GLU A 718 -7.77 21.47 -14.40
CA GLU A 718 -7.88 21.80 -15.82
C GLU A 718 -7.09 23.06 -16.19
N SER A 719 -7.06 24.07 -15.31
CA SER A 719 -6.25 25.27 -15.51
C SER A 719 -4.75 24.95 -15.54
N ALA A 720 -4.25 24.17 -14.58
CA ALA A 720 -2.85 23.74 -14.52
C ALA A 720 -2.44 22.95 -15.76
N LYS A 721 -3.31 22.04 -16.26
CA LYS A 721 -3.09 21.32 -17.53
C LYS A 721 -3.00 22.27 -18.71
N LYS A 722 -3.89 23.26 -18.79
CA LYS A 722 -3.93 24.24 -19.88
C LYS A 722 -2.67 25.11 -19.90
N GLU A 723 -2.29 25.69 -18.76
CA GLU A 723 -1.09 26.53 -18.68
C GLU A 723 0.19 25.72 -18.90
N THR A 724 0.26 24.47 -18.43
CA THR A 724 1.40 23.56 -18.73
C THR A 724 1.52 23.31 -20.23
N ARG A 725 0.42 22.99 -20.91
CA ARG A 725 0.42 22.79 -22.38
C ARG A 725 0.81 24.05 -23.14
N LYS A 726 0.35 25.22 -22.68
CA LYS A 726 0.67 26.52 -23.29
C LYS A 726 2.15 26.87 -23.15
N LYS A 727 2.72 26.69 -21.95
CA LYS A 727 4.13 26.98 -21.68
C LYS A 727 5.08 26.05 -22.42
N PHE A 728 4.75 24.76 -22.48
CA PHE A 728 5.62 23.72 -23.05
C PHE A 728 5.12 23.20 -24.40
N GLN A 729 4.37 24.01 -25.16
CA GLN A 729 3.79 23.60 -26.44
C GLN A 729 4.86 23.09 -27.43
N MET A 730 6.06 23.69 -27.40
CA MET A 730 7.19 23.30 -28.24
C MET A 730 8.11 22.25 -27.60
N SER A 731 7.80 21.80 -26.37
CA SER A 731 8.63 20.80 -25.69
C SER A 731 8.40 19.42 -26.28
N SER A 732 9.51 18.77 -26.65
CA SER A 732 9.57 17.36 -27.03
C SER A 732 9.17 16.38 -25.90
N LYS A 733 9.07 16.85 -24.64
CA LYS A 733 8.69 16.04 -23.47
C LYS A 733 7.26 16.29 -22.96
N LEU A 734 6.50 17.17 -23.62
CA LEU A 734 5.11 17.45 -23.23
C LEU A 734 4.22 16.20 -23.26
N GLU A 735 4.46 15.27 -24.20
CA GLU A 735 3.70 14.01 -24.32
C GLU A 735 3.83 13.12 -23.07
N VAL A 736 5.03 13.05 -22.49
CA VAL A 736 5.29 12.31 -21.24
C VAL A 736 4.44 12.90 -20.11
N CYS A 737 4.44 14.24 -19.99
CA CYS A 737 3.65 14.94 -18.97
C CYS A 737 2.13 14.70 -19.15
N ASN A 738 1.63 14.71 -20.40
CA ASN A 738 0.23 14.40 -20.69
C ASN A 738 -0.14 12.95 -20.33
N ASN A 739 0.74 11.98 -20.61
CA ASN A 739 0.49 10.57 -20.26
C ASN A 739 0.53 10.36 -18.75
N LEU A 740 1.39 11.07 -18.04
CA LEU A 740 1.44 11.10 -16.58
C LEU A 740 0.13 11.58 -15.98
N ILE A 741 -0.37 12.74 -16.44
CA ILE A 741 -1.65 13.31 -16.02
C ILE A 741 -2.78 12.30 -16.26
N LYS A 742 -2.85 11.72 -17.45
CA LYS A 742 -3.89 10.76 -17.82
C LYS A 742 -3.91 9.54 -16.90
N LEU A 743 -2.75 8.94 -16.62
CA LEU A 743 -2.66 7.76 -15.74
C LEU A 743 -3.05 8.09 -14.29
N PHE A 744 -2.72 9.29 -13.81
CA PHE A 744 -3.16 9.74 -12.50
C PHE A 744 -4.69 9.92 -12.42
N GLU A 745 -5.30 10.55 -13.44
CA GLU A 745 -6.75 10.72 -13.54
C GLU A 745 -7.50 9.39 -13.60
N GLU A 746 -6.97 8.40 -14.33
CA GLU A 746 -7.56 7.06 -14.42
C GLU A 746 -7.57 6.33 -13.06
N SER A 747 -6.61 6.60 -12.19
CA SER A 747 -6.47 5.95 -10.88
C SER A 747 -7.14 6.71 -9.73
N ASN A 748 -7.43 8.00 -9.92
CA ASN A 748 -7.98 8.94 -8.93
C ASN A 748 -9.14 9.77 -9.52
N SER A 749 -10.16 9.09 -10.02
CA SER A 749 -11.26 9.70 -10.77
C SER A 749 -12.26 10.50 -9.94
N GLN A 750 -12.36 10.26 -8.62
CA GLN A 750 -13.36 10.93 -7.77
C GLN A 750 -12.86 12.18 -7.07
N LYS A 751 -11.73 12.10 -6.37
CA LYS A 751 -11.08 13.23 -5.68
C LYS A 751 -9.61 13.22 -6.02
N LYS A 752 -9.04 14.39 -6.31
CA LYS A 752 -7.62 14.59 -6.62
C LYS A 752 -6.98 15.31 -5.44
N TYR A 753 -5.97 14.70 -4.84
CA TYR A 753 -5.17 15.35 -3.80
C TYR A 753 -3.79 15.69 -4.36
N LYS A 754 -3.29 16.87 -4.00
CA LYS A 754 -1.95 17.32 -4.39
C LYS A 754 -0.88 16.37 -3.86
N SER A 755 -0.98 15.98 -2.59
CA SER A 755 -0.09 15.03 -1.93
C SER A 755 -0.08 13.66 -2.62
N ASP A 756 -1.25 13.14 -3.02
CA ASP A 756 -1.34 11.88 -3.78
C ASP A 756 -0.70 12.01 -5.17
N PHE A 757 -0.82 13.17 -5.83
CA PHE A 757 -0.17 13.42 -7.12
C PHE A 757 1.35 13.57 -6.99
N GLU A 758 1.84 14.27 -5.97
CA GLU A 758 3.28 14.37 -5.69
C GLU A 758 3.89 13.00 -5.41
N VAL A 759 3.22 12.19 -4.58
CA VAL A 759 3.61 10.79 -4.37
C VAL A 759 3.54 10.01 -5.67
N PHE A 760 2.51 10.23 -6.49
CA PHE A 760 2.39 9.62 -7.82
C PHE A 760 3.63 9.88 -8.68
N VAL A 761 4.02 11.13 -8.81
CA VAL A 761 5.18 11.57 -9.59
C VAL A 761 6.48 11.03 -9.01
N ARG A 762 6.70 11.15 -7.69
CA ARG A 762 7.97 10.77 -7.04
C ARG A 762 8.32 9.29 -7.20
N GLU A 763 7.33 8.40 -7.21
CA GLU A 763 7.60 6.96 -7.34
C GLU A 763 7.46 6.45 -8.80
N SER A 764 7.18 7.31 -9.78
CA SER A 764 7.03 6.91 -11.18
C SER A 764 8.32 7.12 -11.97
N LYS A 765 8.57 6.30 -13.01
CA LYS A 765 9.72 6.42 -13.91
C LYS A 765 9.33 7.04 -15.24
N LEU A 766 10.28 7.69 -15.91
CA LEU A 766 10.03 8.32 -17.21
C LEU A 766 9.50 7.31 -18.26
N GLU A 767 10.00 6.09 -18.22
CA GLU A 767 9.68 5.04 -19.19
C GLU A 767 8.24 4.48 -19.10
N ASP A 768 7.60 4.67 -17.94
CA ASP A 768 6.19 4.31 -17.69
C ASP A 768 5.24 5.10 -18.58
N PHE A 769 5.68 6.25 -19.10
CA PHE A 769 4.83 7.20 -19.84
C PHE A 769 5.11 7.24 -21.35
N TYR A 770 5.98 6.36 -21.87
CA TYR A 770 6.14 6.19 -23.33
C TYR A 770 5.05 5.25 -23.87
N SER A 771 4.00 5.83 -24.45
CA SER A 771 2.93 5.13 -25.18
C SER A 771 3.06 5.37 -26.69
N GLY A 772 2.72 4.39 -27.52
CA GLY A 772 2.87 4.46 -28.98
C GLY A 772 1.59 4.75 -29.74
N ASN A 773 1.67 5.67 -30.71
CA ASN A 773 0.84 5.64 -31.90
C ASN A 773 1.45 4.62 -32.88
N GLY A 774 0.63 3.86 -33.60
CA GLY A 774 1.05 2.69 -34.40
C GLY A 774 2.08 2.95 -35.53
N GLU A 775 2.41 4.20 -35.81
CA GLU A 775 3.38 4.61 -36.84
C GLU A 775 4.80 4.86 -36.29
N THR A 776 4.96 4.98 -34.97
CA THR A 776 6.26 5.25 -34.36
C THR A 776 7.06 3.96 -34.13
N ILE A 777 8.32 3.94 -34.59
CA ILE A 777 9.29 2.88 -34.29
C ILE A 777 9.93 3.16 -32.92
N PHE A 778 9.78 2.23 -32.00
CA PHE A 778 10.47 2.31 -30.72
C PHE A 778 11.84 1.67 -30.80
N VAL A 779 12.86 2.34 -30.30
CA VAL A 779 14.20 1.74 -30.18
C VAL A 779 14.53 1.64 -28.70
N SER A 780 15.10 0.52 -28.27
CA SER A 780 15.33 0.24 -26.85
C SER A 780 16.42 -0.78 -26.65
N THR A 781 17.04 -0.78 -25.47
CA THR A 781 17.77 -1.98 -25.03
C THR A 781 16.78 -3.09 -24.64
N ILE A 782 17.24 -4.35 -24.72
CA ILE A 782 16.44 -5.53 -24.35
C ILE A 782 15.81 -5.39 -22.95
N HIS A 783 16.58 -4.89 -21.97
CA HIS A 783 16.14 -4.72 -20.58
C HIS A 783 14.97 -3.75 -20.41
N LYS A 784 14.95 -2.66 -21.18
CA LYS A 784 13.94 -1.59 -21.10
C LYS A 784 12.67 -1.91 -21.87
N ALA A 785 12.73 -2.88 -22.79
CA ALA A 785 11.58 -3.34 -23.55
C ALA A 785 10.76 -4.44 -22.85
N LYS A 786 11.26 -4.97 -21.72
CA LYS A 786 10.52 -5.94 -20.91
C LYS A 786 9.17 -5.35 -20.47
N GLY A 787 8.12 -6.16 -20.53
CA GLY A 787 6.74 -5.73 -20.28
C GLY A 787 6.04 -5.06 -21.47
N LYS A 788 6.76 -4.68 -22.54
CA LYS A 788 6.16 -4.16 -23.79
C LYS A 788 6.02 -5.28 -24.83
N GLU A 789 5.22 -5.06 -25.86
CA GLU A 789 4.93 -6.03 -26.92
C GLU A 789 4.68 -5.33 -28.25
N PHE A 790 5.14 -5.92 -29.36
CA PHE A 790 5.11 -5.28 -30.67
C PHE A 790 4.70 -6.25 -31.78
N GLU A 791 4.03 -5.76 -32.81
CA GLU A 791 3.71 -6.55 -34.02
C GLU A 791 4.98 -6.96 -34.75
N ASN A 792 5.91 -6.01 -34.90
CA ASN A 792 7.21 -6.19 -35.55
C ASN A 792 8.35 -5.96 -34.55
N VAL A 793 9.29 -6.91 -34.46
CA VAL A 793 10.50 -6.77 -33.63
C VAL A 793 11.74 -7.05 -34.46
N PHE A 794 12.66 -6.10 -34.46
CA PHE A 794 14.01 -6.24 -34.98
C PHE A 794 14.98 -6.37 -33.81
N ILE A 795 15.89 -7.33 -33.84
CA ILE A 795 16.90 -7.54 -32.80
C ILE A 795 18.29 -7.42 -33.44
N MET A 796 19.15 -6.61 -32.83
CA MET A 796 20.55 -6.49 -33.23
C MET A 796 21.45 -7.20 -32.21
N LEU A 797 22.22 -8.18 -32.68
CA LEU A 797 23.09 -9.04 -31.87
C LEU A 797 24.53 -9.02 -32.40
N GLU A 798 25.10 -7.82 -32.52
CA GLU A 798 26.51 -7.64 -32.84
C GLU A 798 27.38 -8.09 -31.65
N ASP A 799 28.28 -9.04 -31.89
CA ASP A 799 29.17 -9.64 -30.89
C ASP A 799 28.45 -10.13 -29.62
N PHE A 800 27.22 -10.63 -29.80
CA PHE A 800 26.39 -11.08 -28.69
C PHE A 800 26.85 -12.46 -28.19
N ASN A 801 27.24 -12.52 -26.92
CA ASN A 801 27.71 -13.75 -26.28
C ASN A 801 26.60 -14.42 -25.47
N VAL A 802 26.22 -15.64 -25.85
CA VAL A 802 25.20 -16.48 -25.18
C VAL A 802 25.79 -17.52 -24.21
N ALA A 803 26.99 -17.27 -23.66
CA ALA A 803 27.65 -18.21 -22.75
C ALA A 803 26.89 -18.40 -21.42
N THR A 804 26.32 -17.35 -20.87
CA THR A 804 25.59 -17.37 -19.59
C THR A 804 24.09 -17.58 -19.80
N ASP A 805 23.41 -18.15 -18.81
CA ASP A 805 21.96 -18.29 -18.86
C ASP A 805 21.25 -16.94 -18.80
N GLU A 806 21.81 -15.94 -18.10
CA GLU A 806 21.33 -14.56 -18.13
C GLU A 806 21.28 -13.99 -19.56
N ALA A 807 22.37 -14.13 -20.34
CA ALA A 807 22.40 -13.65 -21.71
C ALA A 807 21.41 -14.40 -22.62
N LYS A 808 21.20 -15.70 -22.39
CA LYS A 808 20.16 -16.46 -23.08
C LYS A 808 18.77 -15.97 -22.70
N ARG A 809 18.48 -15.69 -21.42
CA ARG A 809 17.20 -15.12 -20.97
C ARG A 809 16.95 -13.74 -21.60
N GLN A 810 17.98 -12.89 -21.71
CA GLN A 810 17.86 -11.60 -22.42
C GLN A 810 17.41 -11.81 -23.87
N LEU A 811 18.05 -12.71 -24.61
CA LEU A 811 17.67 -13.00 -25.99
C LEU A 811 16.27 -13.63 -26.08
N TYR A 812 15.93 -14.55 -25.17
CA TYR A 812 14.59 -15.13 -25.09
C TYR A 812 13.52 -14.05 -24.83
N VAL A 813 13.76 -13.13 -23.90
CA VAL A 813 12.88 -11.98 -23.65
C VAL A 813 12.71 -11.14 -24.91
N ALA A 814 13.82 -10.83 -25.60
CA ALA A 814 13.80 -10.04 -26.82
C ALA A 814 12.93 -10.68 -27.92
N MET A 815 13.11 -11.97 -28.19
CA MET A 815 12.32 -12.71 -29.19
C MET A 815 10.83 -12.78 -28.81
N THR A 816 10.52 -12.98 -27.53
CA THR A 816 9.12 -13.11 -27.03
C THR A 816 8.37 -11.78 -26.96
N ARG A 817 9.01 -10.66 -27.35
CA ARG A 817 8.32 -9.37 -27.55
C ARG A 817 7.51 -9.33 -28.85
N ALA A 818 7.87 -10.17 -29.83
CA ALA A 818 7.25 -10.21 -31.15
C ALA A 818 5.89 -10.92 -31.14
N LYS A 819 4.87 -10.29 -31.72
CA LYS A 819 3.56 -10.90 -31.96
C LYS A 819 3.50 -11.59 -33.31
N ARG A 820 3.99 -10.94 -34.37
CA ARG A 820 3.82 -11.41 -35.76
C ARG A 820 5.12 -11.56 -36.52
N ASN A 821 5.98 -10.54 -36.51
CA ASN A 821 7.20 -10.52 -37.32
C ASN A 821 8.43 -10.38 -36.42
N LEU A 822 9.40 -11.28 -36.59
CA LEU A 822 10.65 -11.32 -35.84
C LEU A 822 11.85 -11.34 -36.80
N THR A 823 12.62 -10.26 -36.83
CA THR A 823 13.85 -10.17 -37.61
C THR A 823 15.04 -10.09 -36.66
N ILE A 824 16.05 -10.93 -36.85
CA ILE A 824 17.26 -10.97 -36.01
C ILE A 824 18.49 -10.80 -36.90
N HIS A 825 19.25 -9.73 -36.64
CA HIS A 825 20.55 -9.46 -37.24
C HIS A 825 21.64 -9.93 -36.28
N LEU A 826 22.50 -10.85 -36.72
CA LEU A 826 23.50 -11.47 -35.84
C LEU A 826 24.81 -11.76 -36.57
N SER A 827 25.94 -11.68 -35.86
CA SER A 827 27.26 -12.10 -36.33
C SER A 827 27.67 -13.50 -35.84
N GLY A 828 26.88 -14.10 -34.95
CA GLY A 828 27.15 -15.42 -34.37
C GLY A 828 26.25 -16.54 -34.93
N ASN A 829 26.63 -17.79 -34.66
CA ASN A 829 25.97 -19.00 -35.17
C ASN A 829 25.03 -19.70 -34.17
N PHE A 830 24.77 -19.09 -33.00
CA PHE A 830 24.07 -19.76 -31.90
C PHE A 830 22.57 -19.99 -32.13
N LEU A 831 21.98 -19.48 -33.22
CA LEU A 831 20.59 -19.74 -33.65
C LEU A 831 20.50 -20.70 -34.86
N ASP A 832 21.61 -21.20 -35.38
CA ASP A 832 21.63 -21.96 -36.64
C ASP A 832 20.94 -23.32 -36.54
N ASN A 833 21.03 -23.95 -35.36
CA ASN A 833 20.45 -25.26 -35.12
C ASN A 833 18.96 -25.21 -34.73
N ILE A 834 18.29 -24.06 -34.86
CA ILE A 834 16.87 -23.91 -34.52
C ILE A 834 16.06 -23.83 -35.81
N THR A 835 15.02 -24.64 -35.90
CA THR A 835 14.10 -24.69 -37.05
C THR A 835 12.71 -24.25 -36.61
N ALA A 836 11.99 -23.61 -37.53
CA ALA A 836 10.58 -23.26 -37.39
C ALA A 836 9.98 -23.10 -38.80
N GLU A 837 8.67 -23.24 -38.92
CA GLU A 837 7.98 -23.00 -40.18
C GLU A 837 8.11 -21.52 -40.62
N ASN A 838 8.25 -21.26 -41.93
CA ASN A 838 8.45 -19.92 -42.50
C ASN A 838 9.65 -19.14 -41.92
N LEU A 839 10.69 -19.86 -41.49
CA LEU A 839 11.97 -19.30 -41.10
C LEU A 839 12.81 -18.99 -42.34
N GLU A 840 13.04 -17.71 -42.61
CA GLU A 840 13.93 -17.21 -43.65
C GLU A 840 15.36 -17.05 -43.07
N ARG A 841 16.35 -17.58 -43.78
CA ARG A 841 17.77 -17.41 -43.43
C ARG A 841 18.47 -16.71 -44.58
N VAL A 842 19.09 -15.57 -44.28
CA VAL A 842 19.81 -14.73 -45.23
C VAL A 842 21.27 -14.63 -44.78
N GLU A 843 22.20 -14.92 -45.68
CA GLU A 843 23.61 -14.62 -45.48
C GLU A 843 23.92 -13.26 -46.12
N ASP A 844 24.38 -12.31 -45.30
CA ASP A 844 24.89 -11.02 -45.75
C ASP A 844 26.43 -11.07 -45.73
N ARG A 845 27.01 -10.99 -46.93
CA ARG A 845 28.46 -10.97 -47.15
C ARG A 845 28.97 -9.57 -47.52
N ASP A 846 28.09 -8.58 -47.51
CA ASP A 846 28.45 -7.21 -47.83
C ASP A 846 29.22 -6.58 -46.68
N THR A 847 30.13 -5.67 -47.01
CA THR A 847 30.88 -4.90 -46.02
C THR A 847 30.09 -3.65 -45.69
N HIS A 848 29.45 -3.62 -44.52
CA HIS A 848 28.69 -2.47 -44.06
C HIS A 848 29.61 -1.44 -43.39
N LEU A 849 29.46 -0.18 -43.78
CA LEU A 849 30.21 0.92 -43.16
C LEU A 849 29.54 1.32 -41.84
N PRO A 850 30.34 1.73 -40.83
CA PRO A 850 29.82 2.31 -39.60
C PRO A 850 28.96 3.53 -39.91
N PRO A 851 27.91 3.80 -39.12
CA PRO A 851 27.00 4.90 -39.38
C PRO A 851 27.75 6.23 -39.43
N HIS A 852 27.35 7.08 -40.39
CA HIS A 852 27.92 8.42 -40.56
C HIS A 852 27.52 9.38 -39.44
N GLU A 853 26.53 9.02 -38.63
CA GLU A 853 26.05 9.85 -37.52
C GLU A 853 25.84 9.01 -36.26
N MET A 854 26.09 9.62 -35.11
CA MET A 854 25.88 9.03 -33.79
C MET A 854 25.28 10.09 -32.87
N ALA A 855 24.16 9.79 -32.22
CA ALA A 855 23.65 10.63 -31.15
C ALA A 855 24.19 10.17 -29.78
N MET A 856 24.26 11.06 -28.81
CA MET A 856 24.66 10.80 -27.41
C MET A 856 23.79 11.62 -26.45
N HIS A 857 23.29 11.00 -25.39
CA HIS A 857 22.54 11.69 -24.34
C HIS A 857 23.40 11.90 -23.10
N LEU A 858 23.42 13.13 -22.59
CA LEU A 858 24.24 13.47 -21.44
C LEU A 858 23.45 13.34 -20.14
N SER A 859 24.17 12.96 -19.10
CA SER A 859 23.74 12.84 -17.71
C SER A 859 24.38 13.95 -16.85
N PHE A 860 24.09 13.95 -15.54
CA PHE A 860 24.74 14.86 -14.58
C PHE A 860 26.26 14.78 -14.56
N ARG A 861 26.84 13.63 -14.92
CA ARG A 861 28.30 13.43 -14.92
C ARG A 861 28.98 14.09 -16.12
N ASP A 862 28.22 14.39 -17.16
CA ASP A 862 28.74 14.81 -18.46
C ASP A 862 28.76 16.34 -18.63
N VAL A 863 28.11 17.07 -17.73
CA VAL A 863 27.99 18.53 -17.73
C VAL A 863 28.59 19.14 -16.46
N TRP A 864 29.04 20.39 -16.52
CA TRP A 864 29.49 21.11 -15.33
C TRP A 864 28.31 21.74 -14.58
N LEU A 865 27.83 21.07 -13.54
CA LEU A 865 26.61 21.45 -12.81
C LEU A 865 26.64 22.89 -12.23
N ASP A 866 27.76 23.31 -11.63
CA ASP A 866 27.88 24.67 -11.05
C ASP A 866 27.79 25.77 -12.11
N TYR A 867 28.08 25.48 -13.38
CA TYR A 867 28.03 26.45 -14.46
C TYR A 867 26.63 27.03 -14.68
N PHE A 868 25.59 26.26 -14.36
CA PHE A 868 24.20 26.64 -14.56
C PHE A 868 23.68 27.62 -13.49
N ILE A 869 24.28 27.67 -12.29
CA ILE A 869 23.79 28.44 -11.14
C ILE A 869 23.61 29.92 -11.51
N THR A 870 24.56 30.51 -12.24
CA THR A 870 24.51 31.94 -12.63
C THR A 870 23.74 32.20 -13.92
N ARG A 871 23.17 31.17 -14.57
CA ARG A 871 22.57 31.23 -15.91
C ARG A 871 21.08 30.91 -15.95
N GLN A 872 20.43 30.88 -14.79
CA GLN A 872 19.01 30.51 -14.65
C GLN A 872 18.05 31.33 -15.51
N HIS A 873 18.31 32.64 -15.68
CA HIS A 873 17.52 33.52 -16.55
C HIS A 873 17.59 33.08 -18.02
N LEU A 874 18.76 32.64 -18.49
CA LEU A 874 18.95 32.17 -19.87
C LEU A 874 18.29 30.80 -20.08
N ILE A 875 18.49 29.88 -19.13
CA ILE A 875 17.95 28.51 -19.19
C ILE A 875 16.43 28.52 -19.13
N SER A 876 15.83 29.46 -18.38
CA SER A 876 14.37 29.57 -18.27
C SER A 876 13.67 30.03 -19.56
N GLN A 877 14.43 30.51 -20.56
CA GLN A 877 13.91 30.84 -21.90
C GLN A 877 13.93 29.64 -22.85
N LEU A 878 14.48 28.50 -22.42
CA LEU A 878 14.60 27.29 -23.21
C LEU A 878 13.58 26.23 -22.79
N THR A 879 13.27 25.33 -23.71
CA THR A 879 12.47 24.12 -23.51
C THR A 879 13.15 22.90 -24.12
N SER A 880 12.75 21.70 -23.69
CA SER A 880 13.26 20.46 -24.26
C SER A 880 12.94 20.36 -25.75
N GLY A 881 13.96 20.28 -26.61
CA GLY A 881 13.84 20.29 -28.06
C GLY A 881 14.54 21.48 -28.71
N ASP A 882 14.85 22.54 -27.95
CA ASP A 882 15.56 23.71 -28.48
C ASP A 882 16.97 23.35 -28.94
N ILE A 883 17.34 23.90 -30.10
CA ILE A 883 18.66 23.69 -30.71
C ILE A 883 19.70 24.56 -29.99
N LEU A 884 20.86 23.97 -29.71
CA LEU A 884 22.02 24.62 -29.13
C LEU A 884 23.15 24.68 -30.15
N THR A 885 23.90 25.79 -30.14
CA THR A 885 25.09 25.94 -30.98
C THR A 885 26.33 25.57 -30.19
N ILE A 886 27.15 24.67 -30.71
CA ILE A 886 28.39 24.22 -30.06
C ILE A 886 29.48 25.27 -30.26
N ASN A 887 30.15 25.67 -29.17
CA ASN A 887 31.26 26.61 -29.18
C ASN A 887 32.37 26.14 -28.22
N GLY A 888 33.32 25.35 -28.73
CA GLY A 888 34.40 24.80 -27.92
C GLY A 888 33.91 23.81 -26.86
N ASP A 889 34.15 24.13 -25.59
CA ASP A 889 33.69 23.36 -24.43
C ASP A 889 32.29 23.78 -23.92
N GLU A 890 31.65 24.75 -24.60
CA GLU A 890 30.36 25.32 -24.23
C GLU A 890 29.32 25.15 -25.35
N CYS A 891 28.04 25.29 -24.97
CA CYS A 891 26.92 25.39 -25.90
C CYS A 891 26.16 26.70 -25.65
N THR A 892 25.77 27.39 -26.73
CA THR A 892 25.04 28.65 -26.70
C THR A 892 23.60 28.48 -27.20
N ASN A 893 22.71 29.36 -26.75
CA ASN A 893 21.34 29.45 -27.27
C ASN A 893 21.32 30.11 -28.67
N ALA A 894 20.12 30.20 -29.28
CA ALA A 894 19.95 30.84 -30.60
C ALA A 894 20.39 32.32 -30.67
N LYS A 895 20.58 33.00 -29.51
CA LYS A 895 21.08 34.38 -29.40
C LYS A 895 22.60 34.44 -29.18
N GLY A 896 23.31 33.31 -29.23
CA GLY A 896 24.75 33.23 -29.01
C GLY A 896 25.19 33.33 -27.54
N GLN A 897 24.25 33.25 -26.58
CA GLN A 897 24.56 33.34 -25.15
C GLN A 897 24.90 31.96 -24.59
N PRO A 898 25.99 31.80 -23.80
CA PRO A 898 26.41 30.49 -23.29
C PRO A 898 25.48 29.99 -22.19
N VAL A 899 24.93 28.80 -22.38
CA VAL A 899 23.90 28.19 -21.51
C VAL A 899 24.33 26.86 -20.90
N LEU A 900 25.31 26.18 -21.48
CA LEU A 900 25.80 24.88 -21.02
C LEU A 900 27.31 24.77 -21.19
N LYS A 901 27.97 24.04 -20.29
CA LYS A 901 29.39 23.70 -20.36
C LYS A 901 29.61 22.22 -20.05
N PHE A 902 30.44 21.56 -20.85
CA PHE A 902 30.74 20.14 -20.67
C PHE A 902 31.65 19.90 -19.44
N SER A 903 31.53 18.73 -18.82
CA SER A 903 32.44 18.32 -17.75
C SER A 903 33.82 17.98 -18.32
N ARG A 904 34.88 18.08 -17.52
CA ARG A 904 36.24 17.68 -17.95
C ARG A 904 36.31 16.23 -18.40
N GLN A 905 35.58 15.35 -17.71
CA GLN A 905 35.49 13.94 -18.08
C GLN A 905 34.85 13.76 -19.46
N PHE A 906 33.78 14.50 -19.74
CA PHE A 906 33.09 14.40 -21.03
C PHE A 906 33.89 14.97 -22.20
N LEU A 907 34.71 16.00 -21.96
CA LEU A 907 35.64 16.51 -22.98
C LEU A 907 36.60 15.40 -23.47
N ASN A 908 37.09 14.54 -22.58
CA ASN A 908 37.89 13.37 -22.96
C ASN A 908 37.09 12.37 -23.82
N THR A 909 35.79 12.21 -23.53
CA THR A 909 34.89 11.40 -24.36
C THR A 909 34.75 11.99 -25.75
N ILE A 910 34.55 13.31 -25.89
CA ILE A 910 34.50 13.99 -27.19
C ILE A 910 35.81 13.77 -27.97
N GLU A 911 36.97 13.90 -27.31
CA GLU A 911 38.26 13.63 -27.95
C GLU A 911 38.41 12.18 -28.41
N THR A 912 37.97 11.22 -27.59
CA THR A 912 37.97 9.80 -27.93
C THR A 912 37.09 9.53 -29.16
N GLN A 913 35.91 10.16 -29.26
CA GLN A 913 35.04 10.03 -30.42
C GLN A 913 35.66 10.68 -31.67
N LYS A 914 36.33 11.82 -31.50
CA LYS A 914 37.07 12.49 -32.59
C LYS A 914 38.20 11.61 -33.13
N GLN A 915 38.92 10.89 -32.27
CA GLN A 915 39.92 9.90 -32.69
C GLN A 915 39.31 8.73 -33.49
N LYS A 916 38.04 8.39 -33.23
CA LYS A 916 37.26 7.42 -34.01
C LYS A 916 36.66 8.01 -35.31
N GLY A 917 36.96 9.27 -35.61
CA GLY A 917 36.49 9.99 -36.79
C GLY A 917 35.13 10.68 -36.63
N PHE A 918 34.53 10.67 -35.44
CA PHE A 918 33.24 11.29 -35.14
C PHE A 918 33.41 12.70 -34.56
N HIS A 919 32.87 13.69 -35.26
CA HIS A 919 32.93 15.10 -34.89
C HIS A 919 31.59 15.58 -34.37
N LEU A 920 31.58 16.24 -33.21
CA LEU A 920 30.37 16.84 -32.65
C LEU A 920 29.85 17.98 -33.56
N LYS A 921 28.58 17.91 -33.98
CA LYS A 921 27.99 18.83 -34.97
C LYS A 921 26.74 19.54 -34.50
N HIS A 922 25.83 18.81 -33.86
CA HIS A 922 24.59 19.37 -33.35
C HIS A 922 24.44 19.10 -31.87
N ALA A 923 23.80 20.02 -31.17
CA ALA A 923 23.36 19.87 -29.82
C ALA A 923 21.91 20.35 -29.73
N LYS A 924 21.08 19.67 -28.96
CA LYS A 924 19.74 20.14 -28.61
C LYS A 924 19.44 19.81 -27.16
N VAL A 925 18.56 20.56 -26.54
CA VAL A 925 18.11 20.31 -25.16
C VAL A 925 17.28 19.01 -25.15
N ASN A 926 17.75 17.96 -24.49
CA ASN A 926 16.94 16.74 -24.30
C ASN A 926 16.05 16.88 -23.07
N PHE A 927 16.65 17.23 -21.92
CA PHE A 927 15.92 17.52 -20.69
C PHE A 927 16.36 18.85 -20.09
N ILE A 928 15.41 19.57 -19.50
CA ILE A 928 15.68 20.60 -18.50
C ILE A 928 15.21 20.03 -17.17
N VAL A 929 16.11 19.96 -16.20
CA VAL A 929 15.79 19.38 -14.89
C VAL A 929 16.24 20.29 -13.75
N TYR A 930 15.52 20.23 -12.64
CA TYR A 930 15.88 20.90 -11.40
C TYR A 930 16.93 20.06 -10.66
N TRP A 931 18.01 20.71 -10.25
CA TRP A 931 19.10 20.11 -9.50
C TRP A 931 19.45 20.99 -8.31
N LYS A 932 19.81 20.36 -7.19
CA LYS A 932 20.21 21.04 -5.96
C LYS A 932 21.63 20.60 -5.61
N LYS A 933 22.51 21.58 -5.40
CA LYS A 933 23.88 21.32 -4.94
C LYS A 933 23.88 20.89 -3.48
N GLU A 934 24.69 19.89 -3.15
CA GLU A 934 24.99 19.54 -1.76
C GLU A 934 25.47 20.81 -1.02
N ASP A 935 24.86 21.10 0.14
CA ASP A 935 25.07 22.30 0.96
C ASP A 935 24.50 23.65 0.45
N SER A 936 23.76 23.67 -0.67
CA SER A 936 23.03 24.87 -1.14
C SER A 936 21.55 24.84 -0.74
N THR A 937 20.99 25.99 -0.38
CA THR A 937 19.53 26.17 -0.20
C THR A 937 18.79 26.45 -1.52
N GLN A 938 19.51 26.83 -2.58
CA GLN A 938 18.93 27.18 -3.87
C GLN A 938 19.00 26.01 -4.87
N GLU A 939 17.87 25.75 -5.52
CA GLU A 939 17.76 24.87 -6.69
C GLU A 939 18.13 25.62 -7.97
N SER A 940 18.66 24.89 -8.95
CA SER A 940 19.03 25.41 -10.26
C SER A 940 18.54 24.48 -11.36
N LYS A 941 17.97 25.05 -12.42
CA LYS A 941 17.70 24.34 -13.67
C LYS A 941 19.01 24.05 -14.38
N ILE A 942 19.14 22.83 -14.87
CA ILE A 942 20.29 22.38 -15.66
C ILE A 942 19.79 21.77 -16.97
N ILE A 943 20.65 21.84 -17.99
CA ILE A 943 20.36 21.31 -19.32
C ILE A 943 21.11 19.99 -19.46
N LEU A 944 20.38 18.93 -19.81
CA LEU A 944 20.92 17.66 -20.26
C LEU A 944 20.70 17.57 -21.78
N PRO A 945 21.74 17.78 -22.60
CA PRO A 945 21.57 17.81 -24.04
C PRO A 945 21.60 16.42 -24.67
N GLU A 946 21.01 16.34 -25.85
CA GLU A 946 21.31 15.33 -26.86
C GLU A 946 22.30 15.93 -27.84
N LEU A 947 23.40 15.23 -28.07
CA LEU A 947 24.47 15.61 -28.97
C LEU A 947 24.45 14.71 -30.20
N ILE A 948 24.73 15.25 -31.37
CA ILE A 948 24.88 14.49 -32.62
C ILE A 948 26.30 14.68 -33.12
N PHE A 949 26.99 13.56 -33.33
CA PHE A 949 28.30 13.46 -33.93
C PHE A 949 28.15 13.00 -35.38
N GLU A 950 28.89 13.59 -36.30
CA GLU A 950 29.01 13.14 -37.69
C GLU A 950 30.42 12.63 -37.95
N ARG A 951 30.52 11.52 -38.66
CA ARG A 951 31.77 10.98 -39.15
C ARG A 951 32.20 11.73 -40.40
N GLN A 952 33.37 12.39 -40.36
CA GLN A 952 33.92 12.99 -41.57
C GLN A 952 34.44 11.89 -42.50
N HIS A 953 34.04 11.95 -43.77
CA HIS A 953 34.70 11.16 -44.81
C HIS A 953 36.13 11.67 -44.95
N ASN A 954 37.09 10.77 -44.73
CA ASN A 954 38.42 10.94 -45.32
C ASN A 954 38.40 10.48 -46.77
#